data_AF-A0A1F6ACJ7-F1
#
_entry.id   AF-A0A1F6ACJ7-F1
#
_cell.length_a   1.000
_cell.length_b   1.000
_cell.length_c   1.000
_cell.angle_alpha   90.00
_cell.angle_beta   90.00
_cell.angle_gamma   90.00
#
_symmetry.space_group_name_H-M   'P 1'
#
loop_
_entity.id
_entity.type
_entity.pdbx_description
1 polymer ?
#
loop_
_entity_poly.entity_id
_entity_poly.type
_entity_poly.pdbx_seq_one_letter_code
_entity_poly.pdbx_strand_id
1 'polypeptide(L)'
;MEPENNTPTKQDQYFVYSGQGEGNPAEGKRRFGGILNKLNRKLFIHLAIVLLLILGVSAGIVQRKKIMALAGRLGVFQTLKKAGIIKPSTSGYFNALSTQNLLYDFNNDGKVSGEDYSLLIKSLENKQRSKPKTLGIQAKLSPPPRGGKQVLSPENPAAADNLALPSLRGFGSDLFTGSTTISYPIEIPAYKANLSLGLSVSYSSSAVDDLYSGTESKWRNDANHPYQKQAGLFGLGWGMSAGGSIARDTSGTLEDESDDKFILSFAGGSANLTKESDDGFYSVWRTVPNQKLKVERWSRCKEYEYEGGNSLFVCRYRWTVTDAGGTKYYFGYPGTVDNWERPQDPENEYFDQGSGNDWFPLYDETADGPQGYTSWMIYGSNTKGYHALTYNWHLYQAESIYDQSGPPTQPPDCDGCEVEINYRYLFELGQHKGKSYVAAEYPYKITYGRHEVSFGKETRLDWQTHAGDQTDDEQTFISQNRINKIIVKTLDKVRKVYKFDYRYGWNPTKHNDDGDGIAEDGEIAGGQVIHSLLTKVTAYSGDPDTNPDRRLPSYTFSYGEDCGDFKGGCPLTAFVNSINDDQTQTPNDFFLKSADNGLNGKVAFEYWDGGSGNALAVKYCDADKETQDGDICRSDHAYNLQRHRIRATVSHDGMGNSVRTEFSYTGTGATQGLAFVTGYGDEWYQGQNCCHVRGGECQTGNPSGCRCPGDSETRVVAHEWDCVGGVNCNWDDINGQGCPSELPLDYYARCKNPSNNNRYICPGTVNAPNVTCVSNCRYQAEPFAGYEFLGYPEIESVVYEKNSTSDIAAKSKVFYHQAMETASCFKPSPLKGAVKQSLVYNADDLNRYQQQLQSFKVRFGTMFGTYDEKGDTELDSYCGSYELEETVSMVLATESVAKSIMPSPQLCTKSTVDYNNLDGSIDHYALPHKQIAWGKVDCTNPANDDTSDIAKYSFTEYTSPNEAKGLQPQPKESWISDTDVGVKYNHARTFYDQQAFGVLGNFGQVSRVSIMREGIPYSETTSYYNSSYPWQLDHQTDPLGKNSYIEYDNIHRAFVVRVKNPLNQSVISEYDFNTIDSSHPNYQDVLGNLVKVKDMNNETTTFVYDDFGRMTVTYLPGKAPGDTGVKPNLIASYYYFNDQDGLSSCNWSTNCLPDLGKQINGQYGPKMLVGQGTLIDENGSIGKISGSHVFYNGAGRSPDAGSLV
;
A
#
# COMPACT_ATOMS: atom_id res chain seq x y z
N MET A 1 -16.59 -65.06 -3.15
CA MET A 1 -16.87 -65.71 -4.45
C MET A 1 -16.50 -64.73 -5.54
N GLU A 2 -15.26 -64.84 -6.01
CA GLU A 2 -14.91 -64.79 -7.43
C GLU A 2 -15.75 -65.84 -8.23
N PRO A 3 -15.82 -65.83 -9.59
CA PRO A 3 -14.65 -65.57 -10.46
C PRO A 3 -14.83 -64.87 -11.84
N GLU A 4 -13.69 -64.35 -12.35
CA GLU A 4 -13.13 -64.54 -13.73
C GLU A 4 -13.83 -63.97 -14.99
N ASN A 5 -13.22 -63.79 -16.18
CA ASN A 5 -11.83 -63.89 -16.73
C ASN A 5 -11.71 -62.95 -18.00
N ASN A 6 -10.71 -62.85 -18.90
CA ASN A 6 -9.38 -63.47 -19.22
C ASN A 6 -8.56 -62.36 -19.98
N THR A 7 -7.25 -62.11 -19.76
CA THR A 7 -6.00 -62.72 -20.34
C THR A 7 -5.83 -62.68 -21.89
N PRO A 8 -4.61 -62.91 -22.45
CA PRO A 8 -3.25 -62.97 -21.86
C PRO A 8 -2.42 -61.75 -22.33
N THR A 9 -1.13 -61.66 -22.75
CA THR A 9 0.08 -62.51 -23.02
C THR A 9 1.25 -61.49 -23.20
N LYS A 10 2.58 -61.70 -23.13
CA LYS A 10 3.62 -62.72 -22.74
C LYS A 10 4.98 -61.93 -22.76
N GLN A 11 6.24 -62.36 -22.58
CA GLN A 11 7.10 -63.56 -22.30
C GLN A 11 8.42 -62.94 -21.66
N ASP A 12 9.60 -63.53 -21.36
CA ASP A 12 10.25 -64.85 -21.44
C ASP A 12 11.55 -64.90 -20.56
N GLN A 13 12.19 -66.08 -20.41
CA GLN A 13 13.63 -66.39 -20.06
C GLN A 13 14.27 -65.84 -18.75
N TYR A 14 15.01 -66.61 -17.91
CA TYR A 14 15.26 -68.07 -17.83
C TYR A 14 15.84 -68.52 -16.44
N PHE A 15 15.22 -69.53 -15.78
CA PHE A 15 15.79 -70.50 -14.77
C PHE A 15 16.41 -69.96 -13.43
N VAL A 16 16.87 -70.74 -12.41
CA VAL A 16 17.20 -72.19 -12.28
C VAL A 16 16.68 -72.94 -11.00
N TYR A 17 17.48 -73.35 -10.00
CA TYR A 17 17.14 -74.38 -8.96
C TYR A 17 17.76 -74.19 -7.54
N SER A 18 17.16 -74.93 -6.58
CA SER A 18 17.37 -75.17 -5.12
C SER A 18 18.76 -75.55 -4.54
N GLY A 19 18.90 -75.52 -3.19
CA GLY A 19 19.83 -76.42 -2.44
C GLY A 19 19.96 -76.20 -0.91
N GLN A 20 20.03 -77.28 -0.11
CA GLN A 20 20.31 -77.28 1.35
C GLN A 20 21.82 -77.41 1.67
N GLY A 21 22.25 -77.17 2.92
CA GLY A 21 23.54 -77.68 3.44
C GLY A 21 23.95 -77.17 4.85
N GLU A 22 24.44 -78.07 5.70
CA GLU A 22 25.03 -77.77 7.03
C GLU A 22 26.57 -77.78 6.98
N GLY A 23 27.27 -77.14 7.94
CA GLY A 23 28.74 -77.24 8.04
C GLY A 23 29.42 -76.45 9.16
N ASN A 24 30.01 -77.16 10.12
CA ASN A 24 30.88 -76.70 11.22
C ASN A 24 31.97 -77.81 11.38
N PRO A 25 33.15 -77.65 12.04
CA PRO A 25 33.70 -76.51 12.78
C PRO A 25 35.23 -76.29 12.54
N ALA A 26 35.92 -75.68 13.54
CA ALA A 26 37.39 -75.65 13.78
C ALA A 26 38.22 -74.63 12.93
N GLU A 27 39.34 -74.06 13.39
CA GLU A 27 39.97 -73.98 14.73
C GLU A 27 40.75 -72.64 14.84
N GLY A 28 40.75 -71.91 15.98
CA GLY A 28 41.39 -70.59 16.05
C GLY A 28 41.64 -70.02 17.46
N LYS A 29 42.89 -70.07 17.93
CA LYS A 29 43.28 -69.83 19.34
C LYS A 29 43.53 -68.34 19.72
N ARG A 30 43.03 -67.98 20.93
CA ARG A 30 43.64 -67.08 21.96
C ARG A 30 43.68 -65.54 21.80
N ARG A 31 42.90 -64.90 22.69
CA ARG A 31 43.26 -63.87 23.71
C ARG A 31 43.93 -62.52 23.34
N PHE A 32 43.21 -61.45 23.71
CA PHE A 32 43.63 -60.26 24.48
C PHE A 32 44.77 -59.32 23.99
N GLY A 33 44.42 -58.04 23.78
CA GLY A 33 45.34 -56.90 23.95
C GLY A 33 44.84 -55.57 23.35
N GLY A 34 44.74 -54.50 24.16
CA GLY A 34 44.76 -53.11 23.64
C GLY A 34 43.46 -52.28 23.63
N ILE A 35 42.75 -52.12 24.74
CA ILE A 35 41.61 -51.16 24.84
C ILE A 35 42.05 -49.74 25.27
N LEU A 36 43.11 -49.59 26.08
CA LEU A 36 43.65 -48.27 26.43
C LEU A 36 44.60 -47.75 25.35
N ASN A 37 44.05 -47.00 24.37
CA ASN A 37 44.81 -45.95 23.66
C ASN A 37 43.97 -44.99 22.77
N LYS A 38 42.70 -45.29 22.46
CA LYS A 38 41.90 -44.46 21.52
C LYS A 38 41.10 -43.29 22.13
N LEU A 39 40.73 -43.31 23.41
CA LEU A 39 39.94 -42.21 24.01
C LEU A 39 40.75 -40.93 24.25
N ASN A 40 41.92 -41.02 24.91
CA ASN A 40 42.66 -39.83 25.35
C ASN A 40 43.09 -38.90 24.20
N ARG A 41 43.30 -39.42 22.99
CA ARG A 41 43.86 -38.63 21.88
C ARG A 41 42.92 -37.53 21.38
N LYS A 42 41.59 -37.73 21.38
CA LYS A 42 40.63 -36.67 21.00
C LYS A 42 40.52 -35.59 22.08
N LEU A 43 40.46 -35.98 23.35
CA LEU A 43 40.34 -35.05 24.48
C LEU A 43 41.58 -34.16 24.61
N PHE A 44 42.79 -34.72 24.44
CA PHE A 44 44.03 -33.95 24.45
C PHE A 44 44.12 -32.93 23.31
N ILE A 45 43.64 -33.27 22.10
CA ILE A 45 43.60 -32.33 20.97
C ILE A 45 42.62 -31.18 21.25
N HIS A 46 41.46 -31.45 21.84
CA HIS A 46 40.49 -30.40 22.18
C HIS A 46 41.03 -29.47 23.28
N LEU A 47 41.64 -30.04 24.34
CA LEU A 47 42.32 -29.25 25.37
C LEU A 47 43.48 -28.41 24.81
N ALA A 48 44.30 -28.96 23.91
CA ALA A 48 45.40 -28.22 23.29
C ALA A 48 44.92 -27.06 22.41
N ILE A 49 43.83 -27.23 21.64
CA ILE A 49 43.24 -26.16 20.82
C ILE A 49 42.65 -25.06 21.71
N VAL A 50 41.94 -25.42 22.79
CA VAL A 50 41.43 -24.44 23.76
C VAL A 50 42.57 -23.71 24.47
N LEU A 51 43.65 -24.40 24.84
CA LEU A 51 44.82 -23.78 25.45
C LEU A 51 45.53 -22.81 24.48
N LEU A 52 45.65 -23.17 23.20
CA LEU A 52 46.20 -22.30 22.15
C LEU A 52 45.32 -21.06 21.90
N LEU A 53 43.98 -21.20 21.93
CA LEU A 53 43.07 -20.06 21.85
C LEU A 53 43.22 -19.12 23.05
N ILE A 54 43.32 -19.66 24.26
CA ILE A 54 43.54 -18.85 25.48
C ILE A 54 44.90 -18.15 25.44
N LEU A 55 45.97 -18.85 25.04
CA LEU A 55 47.32 -18.28 24.89
C LEU A 55 47.43 -17.28 23.72
N GLY A 56 46.53 -17.34 22.73
CA GLY A 56 46.48 -16.38 21.62
C GLY A 56 45.82 -15.04 21.96
N VAL A 57 45.03 -14.95 23.04
CA VAL A 57 44.30 -13.73 23.42
C VAL A 57 45.24 -12.59 23.86
N SER A 58 46.47 -12.90 24.30
CA SER A 58 47.48 -11.90 24.69
C SER A 58 48.26 -11.28 23.53
N ALA A 59 47.97 -11.65 22.26
CA ALA A 59 48.73 -11.18 21.10
C ALA A 59 47.87 -10.43 20.06
N GLY A 60 47.97 -9.09 20.05
CA GLY A 60 47.76 -8.19 18.91
C GLY A 60 46.47 -8.34 18.07
N ILE A 61 45.63 -7.28 18.06
CA ILE A 61 44.35 -7.18 17.31
C ILE A 61 44.42 -7.71 15.87
N VAL A 62 45.53 -7.47 15.15
CA VAL A 62 45.74 -7.91 13.75
C VAL A 62 45.79 -9.44 13.59
N GLN A 63 46.34 -10.19 14.54
CA GLN A 63 46.35 -11.66 14.48
C GLN A 63 44.94 -12.24 14.67
N ARG A 64 44.09 -11.56 15.45
CA ARG A 64 42.74 -12.01 15.79
C ARG A 64 41.89 -12.28 14.55
N LYS A 65 41.91 -11.39 13.54
CA LYS A 65 41.18 -11.61 12.27
C LYS A 65 41.66 -12.87 11.52
N LYS A 66 42.98 -13.10 11.44
CA LYS A 66 43.54 -14.29 10.75
C LYS A 66 43.23 -15.59 11.49
N ILE A 67 43.24 -15.58 12.82
CA ILE A 67 42.87 -16.75 13.64
C ILE A 67 41.36 -17.05 13.51
N MET A 68 40.49 -16.04 13.51
CA MET A 68 39.04 -16.22 13.30
C MET A 68 38.74 -16.78 11.91
N ALA A 69 39.37 -16.25 10.85
CA ALA A 69 39.23 -16.77 9.49
C ALA A 69 39.72 -18.23 9.34
N LEU A 70 40.81 -18.59 10.02
CA LEU A 70 41.29 -19.97 10.07
C LEU A 70 40.32 -20.88 10.85
N ALA A 71 39.71 -20.40 11.93
CA ALA A 71 38.71 -21.14 12.71
C ALA A 71 37.40 -21.36 11.93
N GLY A 72 36.99 -20.40 11.09
CA GLY A 72 35.89 -20.56 10.13
C GLY A 72 36.21 -21.66 9.12
N ARG A 73 37.30 -21.52 8.37
CA ARG A 73 37.76 -22.50 7.36
C ARG A 73 38.05 -23.90 7.90
N LEU A 74 38.33 -24.04 9.21
CA LEU A 74 38.49 -25.33 9.89
C LEU A 74 37.17 -25.90 10.48
N GLY A 75 36.02 -25.28 10.21
CA GLY A 75 34.70 -25.75 10.66
C GLY A 75 34.50 -25.68 12.18
N VAL A 76 35.28 -24.87 12.89
CA VAL A 76 35.23 -24.78 14.36
C VAL A 76 33.89 -24.20 14.81
N PHE A 77 33.44 -23.11 14.17
CA PHE A 77 32.12 -22.53 14.47
C PHE A 77 30.98 -23.49 14.10
N GLN A 78 31.07 -24.21 12.98
CA GLN A 78 30.08 -25.23 12.62
C GLN A 78 30.02 -26.36 13.69
N THR A 79 31.16 -26.76 14.24
CA THR A 79 31.25 -27.74 15.33
C THR A 79 30.62 -27.21 16.63
N LEU A 80 30.87 -25.95 16.99
CA LEU A 80 30.29 -25.30 18.17
C LEU A 80 28.76 -25.07 18.03
N LYS A 81 28.30 -24.71 16.82
CA LYS A 81 26.87 -24.59 16.45
C LYS A 81 26.15 -25.95 16.52
N LYS A 82 26.80 -27.04 16.10
CA LYS A 82 26.31 -28.44 16.21
C LYS A 82 26.34 -28.97 17.65
N ALA A 83 27.33 -28.59 18.45
CA ALA A 83 27.42 -28.96 19.87
C ALA A 83 26.46 -28.18 20.79
N GLY A 84 25.75 -27.16 20.27
CA GLY A 84 24.83 -26.32 21.05
C GLY A 84 25.53 -25.36 22.02
N ILE A 85 26.86 -25.24 21.94
CA ILE A 85 27.69 -24.39 22.81
C ILE A 85 27.48 -22.90 22.49
N ILE A 86 27.18 -22.58 21.23
CA ILE A 86 26.81 -21.23 20.79
C ILE A 86 25.40 -21.25 20.21
N LYS A 87 24.59 -20.27 20.60
CA LYS A 87 23.23 -20.02 20.10
C LYS A 87 23.26 -18.76 19.23
N PRO A 88 23.43 -18.86 17.90
CA PRO A 88 23.27 -17.73 17.00
C PRO A 88 21.81 -17.25 16.99
N SER A 89 21.58 -15.95 16.80
CA SER A 89 20.27 -15.33 16.63
C SER A 89 20.23 -14.48 15.35
N THR A 90 19.03 -14.22 14.84
CA THR A 90 18.74 -13.36 13.68
C THR A 90 19.21 -11.92 13.92
N SER A 91 18.85 -11.30 15.05
CA SER A 91 19.43 -10.02 15.49
C SER A 91 20.98 -10.03 15.51
N GLY A 92 21.59 -11.13 15.97
CA GLY A 92 23.04 -11.28 16.00
C GLY A 92 23.68 -11.46 14.61
N TYR A 93 22.91 -11.86 13.60
CA TYR A 93 23.35 -11.99 12.21
C TYR A 93 23.42 -10.62 11.50
N PHE A 94 22.48 -9.71 11.73
CA PHE A 94 22.55 -8.37 11.09
C PHE A 94 23.77 -7.58 11.57
N ASN A 95 24.14 -7.69 12.86
CA ASN A 95 25.42 -7.20 13.38
C ASN A 95 26.64 -7.96 12.78
N ALA A 96 26.47 -9.23 12.38
CA ALA A 96 27.52 -10.02 11.76
C ALA A 96 27.82 -9.68 10.29
N LEU A 97 26.86 -9.09 9.55
CA LEU A 97 27.10 -8.57 8.20
C LEU A 97 28.16 -7.46 8.21
N SER A 98 27.96 -6.41 9.01
CA SER A 98 28.91 -5.28 9.10
C SER A 98 30.21 -5.65 9.82
N THR A 99 30.17 -6.52 10.84
CA THR A 99 31.38 -6.94 11.58
C THR A 99 32.12 -8.12 10.94
N GLN A 100 31.57 -8.75 9.90
CA GLN A 100 32.05 -9.99 9.25
C GLN A 100 32.37 -11.09 10.28
N ASN A 101 31.43 -11.32 11.20
CA ASN A 101 31.60 -12.26 12.30
C ASN A 101 31.27 -13.69 11.86
N LEU A 102 32.30 -14.44 11.44
CA LEU A 102 32.26 -15.82 10.95
C LEU A 102 31.67 -16.89 11.90
N LEU A 103 31.13 -16.51 13.06
CA LEU A 103 30.13 -17.31 13.75
C LEU A 103 28.84 -17.47 12.93
N TYR A 104 28.51 -16.46 12.13
CA TYR A 104 27.32 -16.36 11.28
C TYR A 104 27.57 -16.69 9.81
N ASP A 105 28.81 -17.01 9.46
CA ASP A 105 29.15 -17.81 8.28
C ASP A 105 28.50 -19.21 8.44
N PHE A 106 27.56 -19.55 7.56
CA PHE A 106 26.84 -20.83 7.52
C PHE A 106 27.13 -21.64 6.25
N ASN A 107 27.36 -20.99 5.10
CA ASN A 107 27.79 -21.65 3.86
C ASN A 107 29.27 -22.14 3.97
N ASN A 108 30.08 -21.53 4.84
CA ASN A 108 31.51 -21.78 5.11
C ASN A 108 32.46 -21.24 4.03
N ASP A 109 32.06 -20.18 3.29
CA ASP A 109 32.89 -19.51 2.27
C ASP A 109 33.99 -18.60 2.88
N GLY A 110 33.81 -18.15 4.13
CA GLY A 110 34.72 -17.26 4.84
C GLY A 110 34.34 -15.77 4.86
N LYS A 111 33.12 -15.42 4.46
CA LYS A 111 32.43 -14.13 4.68
C LYS A 111 31.21 -14.33 5.58
N VAL A 112 30.43 -13.27 5.80
CA VAL A 112 29.01 -13.34 6.18
C VAL A 112 28.22 -12.57 5.13
N SER A 113 27.22 -13.19 4.51
CA SER A 113 26.44 -12.61 3.39
C SER A 113 24.97 -13.01 3.46
N GLY A 114 24.11 -12.33 2.67
CA GLY A 114 22.69 -12.65 2.52
C GLY A 114 22.33 -14.14 2.38
N GLU A 115 23.19 -14.95 1.75
CA GLU A 115 22.97 -16.41 1.62
C GLU A 115 22.93 -17.14 2.97
N ASP A 116 23.78 -16.73 3.92
CA ASP A 116 23.92 -17.36 5.23
C ASP A 116 22.65 -17.23 6.08
N TYR A 117 21.86 -16.18 5.86
CA TYR A 117 20.58 -15.99 6.56
C TYR A 117 19.62 -17.15 6.33
N SER A 118 19.51 -17.63 5.09
CA SER A 118 18.65 -18.76 4.73
C SER A 118 19.03 -20.04 5.49
N LEU A 119 20.33 -20.26 5.66
CA LEU A 119 20.90 -21.40 6.37
C LEU A 119 20.80 -21.25 7.89
N LEU A 120 20.92 -20.02 8.42
CA LEU A 120 20.66 -19.70 9.81
C LEU A 120 19.21 -20.03 10.20
N ILE A 121 18.23 -19.50 9.47
CA ILE A 121 16.80 -19.76 9.71
C ILE A 121 16.50 -21.26 9.66
N LYS A 122 16.94 -21.94 8.60
CA LYS A 122 16.79 -23.40 8.45
C LYS A 122 17.46 -24.20 9.58
N SER A 123 18.51 -23.66 10.22
CA SER A 123 19.15 -24.28 11.39
C SER A 123 18.40 -24.08 12.72
N LEU A 124 17.58 -23.02 12.82
CA LEU A 124 16.73 -22.72 13.97
C LEU A 124 15.45 -23.56 13.95
N GLU A 125 14.75 -23.61 12.82
CA GLU A 125 13.52 -24.41 12.63
C GLU A 125 13.74 -25.90 12.98
N ASN A 126 14.85 -26.48 12.50
CA ASN A 126 15.17 -27.89 12.73
C ASN A 126 15.35 -28.25 14.22
N LYS A 127 15.62 -27.28 15.11
CA LYS A 127 15.78 -27.52 16.55
C LYS A 127 14.44 -27.56 17.31
N GLN A 128 13.35 -27.03 16.77
CA GLN A 128 12.03 -27.01 17.44
C GLN A 128 11.23 -28.30 17.28
N ARG A 129 11.60 -29.20 16.35
CA ARG A 129 10.82 -30.42 16.01
C ARG A 129 10.89 -31.58 17.03
N SER A 130 11.63 -31.47 18.14
CA SER A 130 11.85 -32.57 19.10
C SER A 130 10.76 -32.67 20.19
N LYS A 131 9.74 -33.50 19.93
CA LYS A 131 8.58 -33.70 20.84
C LYS A 131 8.97 -34.15 22.28
N PRO A 132 8.35 -33.57 23.33
CA PRO A 132 8.38 -34.15 24.68
C PRO A 132 7.50 -35.41 24.78
N LYS A 133 7.73 -36.22 25.81
CA LYS A 133 7.15 -37.57 25.95
C LYS A 133 6.09 -37.60 27.05
N THR A 134 4.85 -37.96 26.69
CA THR A 134 3.68 -37.89 27.58
C THR A 134 3.69 -38.93 28.69
N LEU A 135 3.29 -38.53 29.90
CA LEU A 135 2.99 -39.39 31.05
C LEU A 135 1.49 -39.28 31.35
N GLY A 136 0.75 -40.38 31.18
CA GLY A 136 -0.70 -40.41 31.35
C GLY A 136 -1.13 -40.90 32.73
N ILE A 137 -2.13 -40.25 33.31
CA ILE A 137 -2.84 -40.69 34.52
C ILE A 137 -4.35 -40.59 34.25
N GLN A 138 -5.10 -41.65 34.55
CA GLN A 138 -6.57 -41.67 34.46
C GLN A 138 -7.20 -41.48 35.85
N ALA A 139 -8.28 -40.71 35.93
CA ALA A 139 -9.17 -40.62 37.08
C ALA A 139 -10.63 -40.86 36.62
N LYS A 140 -11.52 -41.27 37.53
CA LYS A 140 -12.81 -41.93 37.19
C LYS A 140 -14.03 -41.17 37.73
N LEU A 141 -15.11 -41.19 36.95
CA LEU A 141 -16.36 -40.41 37.05
C LEU A 141 -17.16 -40.54 38.36
N SER A 142 -17.98 -39.52 38.65
CA SER A 142 -19.41 -39.69 39.05
C SER A 142 -20.28 -38.44 38.73
N PRO A 143 -21.58 -38.59 38.39
CA PRO A 143 -22.57 -37.51 38.11
C PRO A 143 -23.37 -37.12 39.39
N PRO A 144 -24.48 -36.31 39.42
CA PRO A 144 -25.38 -35.76 38.37
C PRO A 144 -25.68 -34.23 38.58
N PRO A 145 -26.80 -33.58 38.13
CA PRO A 145 -27.94 -33.98 37.28
C PRO A 145 -28.25 -33.04 36.07
N ARG A 146 -29.35 -33.35 35.35
CA ARG A 146 -29.85 -32.64 34.16
C ARG A 146 -30.98 -31.65 34.49
N GLY A 147 -31.14 -30.58 33.71
CA GLY A 147 -32.40 -29.84 33.63
C GLY A 147 -32.33 -28.46 32.98
N GLY A 148 -32.56 -28.37 31.66
CA GLY A 148 -32.69 -27.08 30.95
C GLY A 148 -32.69 -27.24 29.44
N LYS A 149 -33.86 -27.12 28.80
CA LYS A 149 -33.94 -26.92 27.34
C LYS A 149 -33.81 -25.42 27.07
N GLN A 150 -32.84 -25.02 26.25
CA GLN A 150 -32.89 -23.72 25.59
C GLN A 150 -33.47 -23.92 24.18
N VAL A 151 -34.38 -23.01 23.81
CA VAL A 151 -34.90 -22.89 22.45
C VAL A 151 -34.02 -21.87 21.73
N LEU A 152 -33.53 -22.20 20.54
CA LEU A 152 -32.86 -21.23 19.68
C LEU A 152 -33.93 -20.32 19.06
N SER A 153 -33.87 -19.00 19.33
CA SER A 153 -34.76 -18.04 18.67
C SER A 153 -34.25 -17.76 17.25
N PRO A 154 -35.10 -17.78 16.21
CA PRO A 154 -34.70 -17.53 14.83
C PRO A 154 -34.57 -16.03 14.49
N GLU A 155 -34.21 -15.20 15.48
CA GLU A 155 -34.03 -13.75 15.31
C GLU A 155 -32.62 -13.45 14.79
N ASN A 156 -32.44 -13.57 13.47
CA ASN A 156 -31.27 -13.03 12.78
C ASN A 156 -31.64 -12.46 11.40
N PRO A 157 -32.06 -11.17 11.30
CA PRO A 157 -32.47 -10.52 10.05
C PRO A 157 -31.28 -10.12 9.13
N ALA A 158 -30.14 -10.81 9.23
CA ALA A 158 -28.88 -10.51 8.52
C ALA A 158 -28.94 -10.57 6.97
N ALA A 159 -30.10 -10.88 6.39
CA ALA A 159 -30.34 -10.87 4.95
C ALA A 159 -30.70 -9.48 4.38
N ALA A 160 -31.02 -8.48 5.23
CA ALA A 160 -31.36 -7.13 4.78
C ALA A 160 -30.15 -6.16 4.83
N ASP A 161 -29.46 -6.08 5.97
CA ASP A 161 -28.36 -5.10 6.17
C ASP A 161 -27.10 -5.38 5.35
N ASN A 162 -26.95 -6.61 4.82
CA ASN A 162 -25.81 -7.02 3.99
C ASN A 162 -26.05 -6.86 2.48
N LEU A 163 -27.12 -6.17 2.05
CA LEU A 163 -27.30 -5.85 0.65
C LEU A 163 -26.25 -4.83 0.18
N ALA A 164 -25.28 -5.29 -0.62
CA ALA A 164 -24.30 -4.48 -1.34
C ALA A 164 -24.96 -3.67 -2.48
N LEU A 165 -25.87 -2.76 -2.09
CA LEU A 165 -26.57 -1.87 -3.01
C LEU A 165 -25.66 -0.74 -3.49
N PRO A 166 -26.02 -0.12 -4.63
CA PRO A 166 -25.52 1.19 -4.96
C PRO A 166 -25.69 2.17 -3.78
N SER A 167 -24.61 2.81 -3.35
CA SER A 167 -24.56 3.57 -2.09
C SER A 167 -23.67 4.79 -2.21
N LEU A 168 -23.92 5.79 -1.37
CA LEU A 168 -23.04 6.95 -1.21
C LEU A 168 -21.89 6.68 -0.21
N ARG A 169 -21.88 5.49 0.42
CA ARG A 169 -20.74 5.02 1.22
C ARG A 169 -19.52 4.85 0.30
N GLY A 170 -18.44 5.56 0.60
CA GLY A 170 -17.24 5.59 -0.24
C GLY A 170 -17.13 6.84 -1.11
N PHE A 171 -18.11 7.75 -1.10
CA PHE A 171 -17.97 9.12 -1.61
C PHE A 171 -17.59 10.04 -0.45
N GLY A 172 -16.66 10.96 -0.66
CA GLY A 172 -16.21 11.88 0.38
C GLY A 172 -15.23 12.94 -0.11
N SER A 173 -14.49 13.49 0.85
CA SER A 173 -13.46 14.49 0.62
C SER A 173 -12.37 14.34 1.68
N ASP A 174 -11.10 14.37 1.27
CA ASP A 174 -10.02 14.56 2.22
C ASP A 174 -9.97 16.03 2.64
N LEU A 175 -10.20 16.27 3.93
CA LEU A 175 -10.24 17.61 4.51
C LEU A 175 -8.84 18.20 4.72
N PHE A 176 -7.78 17.39 4.65
CA PHE A 176 -6.40 17.86 4.74
C PHE A 176 -5.84 18.34 3.40
N THR A 177 -6.07 17.61 2.29
CA THR A 177 -5.70 18.04 0.93
C THR A 177 -6.78 18.82 0.19
N GLY A 178 -7.98 18.95 0.76
CA GLY A 178 -9.14 19.57 0.11
C GLY A 178 -9.70 18.77 -1.09
N SER A 179 -9.20 17.56 -1.34
CA SER A 179 -9.54 16.76 -2.53
C SER A 179 -10.88 16.04 -2.38
N THR A 180 -11.60 15.83 -3.49
CA THR A 180 -12.77 14.96 -3.55
C THR A 180 -12.34 13.52 -3.81
N THR A 181 -12.94 12.56 -3.10
CA THR A 181 -12.59 11.14 -3.24
C THR A 181 -13.81 10.26 -3.45
N ILE A 182 -13.64 9.23 -4.29
CA ILE A 182 -14.61 8.14 -4.47
C ILE A 182 -13.86 6.80 -4.41
N SER A 183 -14.46 5.79 -3.80
CA SER A 183 -14.03 4.39 -3.92
C SER A 183 -15.24 3.51 -4.28
N TYR A 184 -15.22 2.92 -5.47
CA TYR A 184 -16.21 1.96 -5.94
C TYR A 184 -15.67 0.53 -5.76
N PRO A 185 -16.15 -0.26 -4.78
CA PRO A 185 -15.65 -1.60 -4.53
C PRO A 185 -16.08 -2.59 -5.63
N ILE A 186 -15.14 -3.41 -6.09
CA ILE A 186 -15.41 -4.57 -6.92
C ILE A 186 -15.60 -5.77 -5.99
N GLU A 187 -16.80 -6.35 -5.96
CA GLU A 187 -17.06 -7.53 -5.16
C GLU A 187 -16.35 -8.73 -5.78
N ILE A 188 -15.56 -9.40 -4.95
CA ILE A 188 -14.86 -10.62 -5.29
C ILE A 188 -15.13 -11.71 -4.24
N PRO A 189 -15.00 -13.00 -4.59
CA PRO A 189 -15.02 -14.09 -3.62
C PRO A 189 -14.03 -13.87 -2.47
N ALA A 190 -14.49 -14.09 -1.23
CA ALA A 190 -13.59 -14.20 -0.10
C ALA A 190 -12.71 -15.46 -0.23
N TYR A 191 -11.44 -15.35 0.17
CA TYR A 191 -10.47 -16.44 0.10
C TYR A 191 -10.11 -16.98 1.50
N LYS A 192 -9.45 -18.13 1.53
CA LYS A 192 -9.12 -18.85 2.78
C LYS A 192 -8.07 -18.13 3.62
N ALA A 193 -8.01 -18.50 4.89
CA ALA A 193 -7.05 -18.00 5.88
C ALA A 193 -7.02 -16.47 6.09
N ASN A 194 -8.13 -15.79 5.77
CA ASN A 194 -8.26 -14.33 5.80
C ASN A 194 -7.32 -13.57 4.85
N LEU A 195 -6.72 -14.25 3.86
CA LEU A 195 -5.94 -13.58 2.81
C LEU A 195 -6.89 -12.91 1.80
N SER A 196 -7.44 -11.76 2.16
CA SER A 196 -8.39 -11.00 1.35
C SER A 196 -7.70 -10.08 0.35
N LEU A 197 -8.01 -10.22 -0.94
CA LEU A 197 -7.73 -9.18 -1.93
C LEU A 197 -8.72 -8.03 -1.74
N GLY A 198 -8.19 -6.80 -1.62
CA GLY A 198 -8.97 -5.58 -1.80
C GLY A 198 -8.91 -5.14 -3.26
N LEU A 199 -10.06 -4.82 -3.86
CA LEU A 199 -10.14 -4.25 -5.20
C LEU A 199 -11.27 -3.22 -5.25
N SER A 200 -10.92 -1.96 -5.47
CA SER A 200 -11.84 -0.89 -5.84
C SER A 200 -11.29 -0.10 -7.01
N VAL A 201 -12.17 0.64 -7.69
CA VAL A 201 -11.82 1.69 -8.65
C VAL A 201 -12.13 3.02 -7.98
N SER A 202 -11.13 3.91 -7.91
CA SER A 202 -11.16 5.06 -7.01
C SER A 202 -10.78 6.37 -7.71
N TYR A 203 -11.56 7.41 -7.48
CA TYR A 203 -11.26 8.78 -7.93
C TYR A 203 -10.55 9.56 -6.81
N SER A 204 -9.57 10.38 -7.18
CA SER A 204 -9.14 11.53 -6.40
C SER A 204 -9.03 12.75 -7.31
N SER A 205 -9.50 13.91 -6.85
CA SER A 205 -9.19 15.17 -7.53
C SER A 205 -7.70 15.54 -7.41
N SER A 206 -7.00 15.08 -6.36
CA SER A 206 -5.54 15.28 -6.26
C SER A 206 -4.83 14.63 -7.45
N ALA A 207 -5.24 13.44 -7.86
CA ALA A 207 -4.67 12.72 -9.01
C ALA A 207 -4.97 13.38 -10.37
N VAL A 208 -5.77 14.46 -10.40
CA VAL A 208 -5.87 15.38 -11.55
C VAL A 208 -4.83 16.50 -11.41
N ASP A 209 -4.73 17.13 -10.24
CA ASP A 209 -3.73 18.17 -9.95
C ASP A 209 -2.27 17.66 -10.04
N ASP A 210 -2.01 16.42 -9.64
CA ASP A 210 -0.68 15.76 -9.61
C ASP A 210 -0.11 15.48 -11.02
N LEU A 211 -0.95 15.47 -12.07
CA LEU A 211 -0.52 15.25 -13.46
C LEU A 211 0.48 16.30 -13.94
N TYR A 212 0.44 17.49 -13.36
CA TYR A 212 1.23 18.66 -13.74
C TYR A 212 2.37 18.96 -12.78
N SER A 213 2.64 18.09 -11.80
CA SER A 213 3.69 18.37 -10.81
C SER A 213 5.05 18.56 -11.49
N GLY A 214 5.61 19.77 -11.37
CA GLY A 214 6.81 20.23 -12.07
C GLY A 214 6.56 21.20 -13.24
N THR A 215 5.35 21.25 -13.81
CA THR A 215 5.02 22.10 -14.97
C THR A 215 4.71 23.54 -14.55
N GLU A 216 5.32 24.53 -15.22
CA GLU A 216 4.90 25.94 -15.08
C GLU A 216 3.48 26.17 -15.65
N SER A 217 2.68 26.99 -14.96
CA SER A 217 1.33 27.39 -15.39
C SER A 217 1.28 27.97 -16.82
N LYS A 218 2.32 28.67 -17.29
CA LYS A 218 2.33 29.21 -18.67
C LYS A 218 2.30 28.11 -19.74
N TRP A 219 2.91 26.95 -19.46
CA TRP A 219 2.91 25.79 -20.35
C TRP A 219 1.68 24.91 -20.10
N ARG A 220 1.35 24.64 -18.82
CA ARG A 220 0.17 23.83 -18.43
C ARG A 220 -1.13 24.32 -19.07
N ASN A 221 -1.30 25.62 -19.30
CA ASN A 221 -2.58 26.20 -19.71
C ASN A 221 -2.63 26.68 -21.17
N ASP A 222 -1.55 26.51 -21.94
CA ASP A 222 -1.65 26.69 -23.39
C ASP A 222 -2.31 25.43 -23.99
N ALA A 223 -3.47 25.60 -24.64
CA ALA A 223 -4.21 24.50 -25.25
C ALA A 223 -3.46 23.80 -26.41
N ASN A 224 -2.35 24.39 -26.89
CA ASN A 224 -1.48 23.82 -27.92
C ASN A 224 -0.27 23.05 -27.36
N HIS A 225 -0.06 23.08 -26.05
CA HIS A 225 0.95 22.30 -25.34
C HIS A 225 0.30 21.04 -24.75
N PRO A 226 0.70 19.82 -25.15
CA PRO A 226 0.13 18.59 -24.61
C PRO A 226 0.53 18.33 -23.15
N TYR A 227 -0.21 17.42 -22.50
CA TYR A 227 0.12 16.94 -21.16
C TYR A 227 1.53 16.35 -21.08
N GLN A 228 2.20 16.62 -19.97
CA GLN A 228 3.39 15.84 -19.59
C GLN A 228 3.03 14.42 -19.12
N LYS A 229 1.77 14.15 -18.74
CA LYS A 229 1.28 12.83 -18.26
C LYS A 229 -0.14 12.54 -18.75
N GLN A 230 -0.35 11.37 -19.37
CA GLN A 230 -1.68 10.91 -19.81
C GLN A 230 -2.58 10.56 -18.61
N ALA A 231 -3.89 10.74 -18.74
CA ALA A 231 -4.88 10.24 -17.77
C ALA A 231 -4.77 8.71 -17.56
N GLY A 232 -5.04 8.23 -16.34
CA GLY A 232 -4.85 6.83 -15.92
C GLY A 232 -5.69 5.78 -16.68
N LEU A 233 -5.46 4.50 -16.36
CA LEU A 233 -6.11 3.34 -17.02
C LEU A 233 -7.65 3.28 -16.87
N PHE A 234 -8.22 4.09 -15.97
CA PHE A 234 -9.66 4.26 -15.77
C PHE A 234 -10.11 5.72 -16.04
N GLY A 235 -9.31 6.50 -16.75
CA GLY A 235 -9.58 7.90 -17.07
C GLY A 235 -9.06 8.92 -16.04
N LEU A 236 -9.41 10.18 -16.25
CA LEU A 236 -8.86 11.33 -15.53
C LEU A 236 -9.21 11.31 -14.03
N GLY A 237 -8.18 11.30 -13.19
CA GLY A 237 -8.27 11.19 -11.73
C GLY A 237 -8.66 9.81 -11.18
N TRP A 238 -8.87 8.80 -12.04
CA TRP A 238 -9.30 7.46 -11.65
C TRP A 238 -8.16 6.43 -11.68
N GLY A 239 -7.96 5.77 -10.53
CA GLY A 239 -7.04 4.65 -10.34
C GLY A 239 -7.74 3.39 -9.84
N MET A 240 -6.97 2.36 -9.51
CA MET A 240 -7.45 1.07 -9.00
C MET A 240 -6.64 0.63 -7.79
N SER A 241 -7.31 0.21 -6.71
CA SER A 241 -6.69 -0.09 -5.41
C SER A 241 -6.18 -1.54 -5.27
N ALA A 242 -5.78 -2.20 -6.37
CA ALA A 242 -5.49 -3.63 -6.39
C ALA A 242 -4.15 -4.00 -7.01
N GLY A 243 -3.58 -5.09 -6.51
CA GLY A 243 -2.16 -5.37 -6.64
C GLY A 243 -1.38 -4.51 -5.65
N GLY A 244 -0.18 -4.14 -6.05
CA GLY A 244 0.69 -3.19 -5.38
C GLY A 244 1.95 -3.02 -6.22
N SER A 245 2.78 -2.04 -5.89
CA SER A 245 4.12 -1.96 -6.45
C SER A 245 5.11 -1.35 -5.46
N ILE A 246 6.40 -1.48 -5.78
CA ILE A 246 7.43 -0.57 -5.29
C ILE A 246 7.84 0.27 -6.49
N ALA A 247 7.55 1.56 -6.45
CA ALA A 247 8.01 2.51 -7.45
C ALA A 247 9.40 3.05 -7.08
N ARG A 248 10.18 3.41 -8.09
CA ARG A 248 11.41 4.18 -8.00
C ARG A 248 11.12 5.61 -8.45
N ASP A 249 11.39 6.57 -7.58
CA ASP A 249 11.49 7.98 -7.94
C ASP A 249 12.97 8.29 -8.14
N THR A 250 13.32 8.71 -9.36
CA THR A 250 14.71 8.93 -9.78
C THR A 250 15.16 10.38 -9.55
N SER A 251 14.43 11.18 -8.76
CA SER A 251 14.76 12.58 -8.39
C SER A 251 14.96 13.57 -9.55
N GLY A 252 14.74 13.16 -10.80
CA GLY A 252 15.05 13.90 -12.04
C GLY A 252 16.42 13.56 -12.66
N THR A 253 17.16 12.63 -12.06
CA THR A 253 18.61 12.38 -12.23
C THR A 253 18.89 10.98 -12.82
N LEU A 254 18.41 10.71 -14.04
CA LEU A 254 18.51 9.38 -14.72
C LEU A 254 19.92 8.77 -14.90
N GLU A 255 21.00 9.50 -14.60
CA GLU A 255 22.38 8.98 -14.60
C GLU A 255 22.98 8.74 -13.20
N ASP A 256 22.26 9.04 -12.11
CA ASP A 256 22.73 8.88 -10.72
C ASP A 256 21.75 8.06 -9.87
N GLU A 257 22.03 6.75 -9.72
CA GLU A 257 21.23 5.84 -8.87
C GLU A 257 21.46 6.07 -7.34
N SER A 258 22.13 7.16 -6.92
CA SER A 258 22.43 7.42 -5.50
C SER A 258 21.42 8.30 -4.76
N ASP A 259 20.64 9.13 -5.47
CA ASP A 259 19.50 9.89 -4.94
C ASP A 259 18.13 9.29 -5.30
N ASP A 260 18.14 8.05 -5.81
CA ASP A 260 16.98 7.18 -5.98
C ASP A 260 16.19 6.97 -4.68
N LYS A 261 14.88 7.22 -4.76
CA LYS A 261 13.92 6.97 -3.69
C LYS A 261 13.00 5.83 -4.07
N PHE A 262 12.53 5.08 -3.09
CA PHE A 262 11.66 3.92 -3.31
C PHE A 262 10.36 4.09 -2.53
N ILE A 263 9.21 3.87 -3.16
CA ILE A 263 7.88 4.07 -2.58
C ILE A 263 7.11 2.76 -2.68
N LEU A 264 6.80 2.16 -1.54
CA LEU A 264 5.95 0.95 -1.45
C LEU A 264 4.48 1.37 -1.44
N SER A 265 3.66 0.72 -2.25
CA SER A 265 2.19 0.82 -2.23
C SER A 265 1.56 -0.56 -2.39
N PHE A 266 0.73 -0.99 -1.44
CA PHE A 266 0.05 -2.29 -1.46
C PHE A 266 -1.19 -2.29 -0.55
N ALA A 267 -1.89 -3.43 -0.44
CA ALA A 267 -3.08 -3.57 0.39
C ALA A 267 -2.92 -3.22 1.89
N GLY A 268 -1.69 -3.19 2.42
CA GLY A 268 -1.40 -2.73 3.79
C GLY A 268 -1.13 -1.23 3.94
N GLY A 269 -1.05 -0.47 2.84
CA GLY A 269 -0.82 0.98 2.83
C GLY A 269 0.22 1.44 1.80
N SER A 270 0.56 2.73 1.85
CA SER A 270 1.66 3.34 1.08
C SER A 270 2.65 4.09 1.99
N ALA A 271 3.95 3.96 1.71
CA ALA A 271 5.04 4.58 2.47
C ALA A 271 6.36 4.61 1.68
N ASN A 272 7.19 5.61 1.95
CA ASN A 272 8.56 5.68 1.42
C ASN A 272 9.43 4.59 2.09
N LEU A 273 10.47 4.12 1.41
CA LEU A 273 11.38 3.08 1.89
C LEU A 273 12.78 3.66 2.15
N THR A 274 13.23 3.61 3.40
CA THR A 274 14.60 3.96 3.79
C THR A 274 15.44 2.69 3.93
N LYS A 275 16.69 2.73 3.44
CA LYS A 275 17.67 1.62 3.51
C LYS A 275 18.27 1.53 4.92
N GLU A 276 18.11 0.39 5.62
CA GLU A 276 18.73 0.14 6.94
C GLU A 276 20.08 -0.57 6.84
N SER A 277 20.25 -1.47 5.87
CA SER A 277 21.53 -2.17 5.62
C SER A 277 21.58 -2.70 4.19
N ASP A 278 22.78 -2.79 3.61
CA ASP A 278 23.03 -3.35 2.27
C ASP A 278 24.39 -4.08 2.26
N ASP A 279 24.47 -5.25 1.63
CA ASP A 279 25.74 -5.95 1.33
C ASP A 279 26.08 -5.99 -0.17
N GLY A 280 25.27 -5.32 -1.01
CA GLY A 280 25.35 -5.29 -2.47
C GLY A 280 24.47 -6.34 -3.16
N PHE A 281 24.20 -7.47 -2.49
CA PHE A 281 23.36 -8.56 -2.99
C PHE A 281 22.03 -8.69 -2.23
N TYR A 282 22.01 -8.27 -0.98
CA TYR A 282 20.86 -8.26 -0.09
C TYR A 282 20.82 -6.95 0.72
N SER A 283 19.64 -6.32 0.78
CA SER A 283 19.40 -5.14 1.61
C SER A 283 18.10 -5.24 2.41
N VAL A 284 18.10 -4.62 3.59
CA VAL A 284 16.93 -4.48 4.47
C VAL A 284 16.49 -3.02 4.46
N TRP A 285 15.18 -2.82 4.38
CA TRP A 285 14.54 -1.52 4.26
C TRP A 285 13.42 -1.37 5.30
N ARG A 286 13.13 -0.14 5.69
CA ARG A 286 12.07 0.26 6.63
C ARG A 286 11.11 1.24 5.97
N THR A 287 9.84 1.24 6.37
CA THR A 287 8.86 2.21 5.88
C THR A 287 8.92 3.55 6.61
N VAL A 288 8.58 4.64 5.91
CA VAL A 288 8.40 6.01 6.42
C VAL A 288 7.06 6.55 5.90
N PRO A 289 6.07 6.82 6.79
CA PRO A 289 6.03 6.43 8.20
C PRO A 289 6.04 4.90 8.37
N ASN A 290 6.52 4.44 9.53
CA ASN A 290 6.75 3.01 9.77
C ASN A 290 5.42 2.24 9.95
N GLN A 291 5.04 1.50 8.92
CA GLN A 291 3.84 0.64 8.87
C GLN A 291 4.00 -0.68 9.65
N LYS A 292 5.13 -0.87 10.36
CA LYS A 292 5.54 -2.13 10.99
C LYS A 292 5.57 -3.26 9.96
N LEU A 293 6.44 -3.10 8.96
CA LEU A 293 6.70 -4.09 7.91
C LEU A 293 8.19 -4.44 7.89
N LYS A 294 8.50 -5.69 7.55
CA LYS A 294 9.87 -6.11 7.22
C LYS A 294 10.02 -6.06 5.70
N VAL A 295 10.91 -5.22 5.17
CA VAL A 295 11.14 -5.10 3.73
C VAL A 295 12.54 -5.57 3.37
N GLU A 296 12.64 -6.49 2.41
CA GLU A 296 13.88 -7.13 1.97
C GLU A 296 14.04 -6.99 0.45
N ARG A 297 15.23 -6.62 -0.01
CA ARG A 297 15.61 -6.49 -1.42
C ARG A 297 16.71 -7.48 -1.74
N TRP A 298 16.58 -8.20 -2.84
CA TRP A 298 17.61 -9.09 -3.39
C TRP A 298 18.01 -8.59 -4.78
N SER A 299 19.31 -8.53 -5.06
CA SER A 299 19.84 -8.13 -6.37
C SER A 299 20.51 -9.30 -7.12
N ARG A 300 20.60 -9.14 -8.43
CA ARG A 300 21.54 -9.82 -9.33
C ARG A 300 22.17 -8.75 -10.20
N CYS A 301 23.49 -8.60 -10.08
CA CYS A 301 24.27 -7.63 -10.83
C CYS A 301 25.33 -8.34 -11.68
N LYS A 302 25.57 -7.84 -12.89
CA LYS A 302 26.78 -8.16 -13.67
C LYS A 302 27.52 -6.87 -13.96
N GLU A 303 28.83 -6.99 -13.99
CA GLU A 303 29.73 -5.95 -14.46
C GLU A 303 29.86 -6.05 -15.99
N TYR A 304 29.68 -4.95 -16.70
CA TYR A 304 29.97 -4.82 -18.13
C TYR A 304 31.15 -3.86 -18.32
N GLU A 305 32.22 -4.31 -18.98
CA GLU A 305 33.42 -3.51 -19.26
C GLU A 305 33.32 -2.77 -20.60
N TYR A 306 33.67 -1.49 -20.63
CA TYR A 306 33.67 -0.65 -21.82
C TYR A 306 35.05 -0.48 -22.46
N GLU A 307 35.07 -0.18 -23.77
CA GLU A 307 36.27 0.34 -24.42
C GLU A 307 36.75 1.62 -23.71
N GLY A 308 37.91 1.53 -23.05
CA GLY A 308 38.44 2.59 -22.20
C GLY A 308 38.75 2.16 -20.76
N GLY A 309 38.25 1.00 -20.32
CA GLY A 309 38.58 0.42 -19.00
C GLY A 309 37.74 0.94 -17.82
N ASN A 310 36.57 1.52 -18.12
CA ASN A 310 35.51 1.73 -17.13
C ASN A 310 34.53 0.54 -17.16
N SER A 311 33.74 0.36 -16.11
CA SER A 311 32.66 -0.64 -16.06
C SER A 311 31.37 -0.07 -15.47
N LEU A 312 30.23 -0.73 -15.77
CA LEU A 312 28.93 -0.49 -15.16
C LEU A 312 28.40 -1.78 -14.51
N PHE A 313 27.78 -1.65 -13.35
CA PHE A 313 27.04 -2.73 -12.71
C PHE A 313 25.56 -2.64 -13.10
N VAL A 314 25.13 -3.45 -14.07
CA VAL A 314 23.71 -3.57 -14.39
C VAL A 314 23.08 -4.51 -13.38
N CYS A 315 22.16 -4.00 -12.57
CA CYS A 315 21.51 -4.72 -11.47
C CYS A 315 20.00 -4.86 -11.69
N ARG A 316 19.49 -6.10 -11.62
CA ARG A 316 18.04 -6.37 -11.52
C ARG A 316 17.70 -6.90 -10.14
N TYR A 317 16.48 -6.60 -9.68
CA TYR A 317 16.09 -6.79 -8.28
C TYR A 317 14.73 -7.49 -8.15
N ARG A 318 14.53 -8.18 -7.04
CA ARG A 318 13.21 -8.53 -6.49
C ARG A 318 13.10 -8.03 -5.05
N TRP A 319 11.88 -7.81 -4.59
CA TRP A 319 11.61 -7.40 -3.21
C TRP A 319 10.66 -8.38 -2.51
N THR A 320 10.69 -8.37 -1.19
CA THR A 320 9.78 -9.13 -0.32
C THR A 320 9.41 -8.28 0.88
N VAL A 321 8.12 -7.99 1.03
CA VAL A 321 7.54 -7.28 2.18
C VAL A 321 6.82 -8.31 3.04
N THR A 322 7.04 -8.30 4.36
CA THR A 322 6.31 -9.15 5.30
C THR A 322 5.55 -8.29 6.30
N ASP A 323 4.25 -8.57 6.48
CA ASP A 323 3.38 -7.86 7.43
C ASP A 323 3.50 -8.38 8.88
N ALA A 324 2.79 -7.74 9.81
CA ALA A 324 2.76 -8.13 11.23
C ALA A 324 2.15 -9.51 11.51
N GLY A 325 1.31 -10.02 10.59
CA GLY A 325 0.73 -11.37 10.62
C GLY A 325 1.59 -12.44 9.95
N GLY A 326 2.71 -12.06 9.32
CA GLY A 326 3.58 -12.95 8.56
C GLY A 326 3.12 -13.23 7.13
N THR A 327 2.13 -12.49 6.61
CA THR A 327 1.81 -12.49 5.17
C THR A 327 2.98 -11.89 4.41
N LYS A 328 3.42 -12.53 3.33
CA LYS A 328 4.49 -12.04 2.45
C LYS A 328 3.89 -11.52 1.15
N TYR A 329 4.52 -10.48 0.63
CA TYR A 329 4.19 -9.83 -0.64
C TYR A 329 5.48 -9.74 -1.46
N TYR A 330 5.51 -10.41 -2.59
CA TYR A 330 6.68 -10.51 -3.48
C TYR A 330 6.52 -9.54 -4.64
N PHE A 331 7.51 -8.68 -4.89
CA PHE A 331 7.46 -7.68 -5.97
C PHE A 331 8.62 -7.86 -6.94
N GLY A 332 8.36 -7.68 -8.23
CA GLY A 332 9.27 -8.12 -9.28
C GLY A 332 9.16 -9.61 -9.58
N TYR A 333 9.98 -10.08 -10.52
CA TYR A 333 9.94 -11.47 -10.98
C TYR A 333 10.37 -12.45 -9.87
N PRO A 334 9.64 -13.57 -9.63
CA PRO A 334 9.78 -14.41 -8.43
C PRO A 334 11.17 -15.00 -8.19
N GLY A 335 11.86 -15.40 -9.25
CA GLY A 335 13.11 -16.14 -9.18
C GLY A 335 14.00 -15.91 -10.38
N THR A 336 15.25 -16.30 -10.25
CA THR A 336 16.26 -16.22 -11.28
C THR A 336 16.14 -17.39 -12.27
N VAL A 337 16.54 -17.19 -13.52
CA VAL A 337 16.60 -18.23 -14.57
C VAL A 337 17.90 -18.12 -15.38
N ASP A 338 18.39 -19.25 -15.90
CA ASP A 338 19.62 -19.31 -16.72
C ASP A 338 19.41 -18.79 -18.15
N ASN A 339 18.18 -18.88 -18.65
CA ASN A 339 17.71 -18.45 -19.98
C ASN A 339 16.84 -17.19 -19.86
N TRP A 340 17.40 -16.13 -19.27
CA TRP A 340 16.69 -14.90 -18.91
C TRP A 340 16.45 -13.95 -20.10
N GLU A 341 17.27 -14.04 -21.15
CA GLU A 341 17.18 -13.24 -22.37
C GLU A 341 15.79 -13.36 -23.04
N ARG A 342 15.27 -12.25 -23.56
CA ARG A 342 14.00 -12.18 -24.30
C ARG A 342 14.18 -11.24 -25.48
N PRO A 343 13.59 -11.44 -26.68
CA PRO A 343 14.00 -10.74 -27.90
C PRO A 343 13.95 -9.20 -27.89
N GLN A 344 13.25 -8.57 -26.93
CA GLN A 344 13.15 -7.12 -26.77
C GLN A 344 13.86 -6.58 -25.50
N ASP A 345 14.45 -7.46 -24.67
CA ASP A 345 15.25 -7.13 -23.48
C ASP A 345 16.53 -6.32 -23.86
N PRO A 346 16.79 -5.14 -23.27
CA PRO A 346 17.93 -4.30 -23.68
C PRO A 346 19.32 -4.92 -23.45
N GLU A 347 19.47 -5.83 -22.48
CA GLU A 347 20.76 -6.37 -22.04
C GLU A 347 21.29 -7.53 -22.91
N ASN A 348 20.50 -8.05 -23.85
CA ASN A 348 20.84 -9.25 -24.65
C ASN A 348 22.19 -9.18 -25.38
N GLU A 349 22.68 -7.99 -25.74
CA GLU A 349 23.95 -7.82 -26.46
C GLU A 349 25.17 -7.67 -25.53
N TYR A 350 24.95 -7.62 -24.22
CA TYR A 350 25.99 -7.35 -23.21
C TYR A 350 26.36 -8.58 -22.36
N PHE A 351 25.50 -9.59 -22.24
CA PHE A 351 25.71 -10.73 -21.33
C PHE A 351 25.24 -12.08 -21.89
N ASP A 352 26.11 -13.11 -21.93
CA ASP A 352 25.75 -14.46 -22.44
C ASP A 352 24.86 -15.32 -21.51
N GLN A 353 23.91 -16.07 -22.09
CA GLN A 353 23.18 -17.18 -21.42
C GLN A 353 24.10 -18.28 -20.85
N GLY A 354 23.55 -19.09 -19.93
CA GLY A 354 24.05 -20.44 -19.61
C GLY A 354 25.42 -20.51 -18.92
N SER A 355 26.04 -19.37 -18.65
CA SER A 355 27.35 -19.19 -18.01
C SER A 355 27.35 -19.46 -16.49
N GLY A 356 26.32 -20.15 -15.97
CA GLY A 356 26.09 -20.36 -14.53
C GLY A 356 25.51 -19.14 -13.81
N ASN A 357 24.92 -18.19 -14.56
CA ASN A 357 24.47 -16.90 -14.07
C ASN A 357 22.94 -16.84 -14.00
N ASP A 358 22.41 -17.03 -12.80
CA ASP A 358 20.97 -16.99 -12.52
C ASP A 358 20.48 -15.53 -12.45
N TRP A 359 19.60 -15.11 -13.37
CA TRP A 359 19.23 -13.69 -13.54
C TRP A 359 17.71 -13.49 -13.54
N PHE A 360 17.24 -12.33 -13.07
CA PHE A 360 15.81 -11.98 -13.06
C PHE A 360 15.38 -11.49 -14.45
N PRO A 361 14.51 -12.21 -15.19
CA PRO A 361 13.99 -11.72 -16.46
C PRO A 361 13.04 -10.52 -16.19
N LEU A 362 13.00 -9.57 -17.12
CA LEU A 362 12.10 -8.41 -17.03
C LEU A 362 10.64 -8.82 -17.30
N TYR A 363 10.45 -9.74 -18.25
CA TYR A 363 9.16 -10.24 -18.72
C TYR A 363 9.30 -11.64 -19.35
N ASP A 364 8.19 -12.26 -19.71
CA ASP A 364 8.07 -13.43 -20.57
C ASP A 364 7.24 -13.09 -21.82
N GLU A 365 7.62 -13.65 -22.97
CA GLU A 365 6.78 -13.60 -24.17
C GLU A 365 5.61 -14.59 -24.04
N THR A 366 4.39 -14.13 -24.26
CA THR A 366 3.18 -14.97 -24.25
C THR A 366 2.32 -14.71 -25.49
N ALA A 367 1.34 -15.59 -25.75
CA ALA A 367 0.39 -15.41 -26.85
C ALA A 367 -0.47 -14.12 -26.72
N ASP A 368 -0.61 -13.59 -25.51
CA ASP A 368 -1.34 -12.36 -25.21
C ASP A 368 -0.44 -11.09 -25.29
N GLY A 369 0.87 -11.27 -25.56
CA GLY A 369 1.90 -10.22 -25.52
C GLY A 369 2.93 -10.43 -24.40
N PRO A 370 3.84 -9.46 -24.19
CA PRO A 370 4.79 -9.47 -23.06
C PRO A 370 4.07 -9.44 -21.71
N GLN A 371 4.30 -10.44 -20.85
CA GLN A 371 3.80 -10.46 -19.46
C GLN A 371 4.96 -10.31 -18.48
N GLY A 372 4.86 -9.46 -17.47
CA GLY A 372 5.95 -9.25 -16.52
C GLY A 372 5.51 -8.66 -15.19
N TYR A 373 6.50 -8.39 -14.34
CA TYR A 373 6.33 -7.87 -12.97
C TYR A 373 7.32 -6.74 -12.65
N THR A 374 8.10 -6.33 -13.64
CA THR A 374 9.26 -5.43 -13.51
C THR A 374 9.21 -4.47 -14.70
N SER A 375 8.90 -3.20 -14.48
CA SER A 375 8.83 -2.18 -15.53
C SER A 375 10.13 -1.39 -15.58
N TRP A 376 10.64 -1.16 -16.78
CA TRP A 376 11.94 -0.53 -17.00
C TRP A 376 11.87 0.54 -18.08
N MET A 377 12.77 1.51 -17.95
CA MET A 377 13.09 2.54 -18.93
C MET A 377 14.52 2.32 -19.45
N ILE A 378 14.89 2.95 -20.56
CA ILE A 378 16.27 2.96 -21.05
C ILE A 378 17.08 4.02 -20.31
N TYR A 379 18.31 3.69 -19.92
CA TYR A 379 19.31 4.65 -19.43
C TYR A 379 20.69 4.35 -20.03
N GLY A 380 21.63 5.29 -19.88
CA GLY A 380 22.97 5.21 -20.45
C GLY A 380 23.17 6.12 -21.67
N SER A 381 24.16 5.83 -22.50
CA SER A 381 24.63 6.73 -23.56
C SER A 381 25.36 5.99 -24.69
N ASN A 382 25.67 6.69 -25.78
CA ASN A 382 26.49 6.15 -26.88
C ASN A 382 27.90 5.68 -26.45
N THR A 383 28.39 6.04 -25.24
CA THR A 383 29.66 5.54 -24.67
C THR A 383 29.48 4.53 -23.54
N LYS A 384 28.35 4.58 -22.82
CA LYS A 384 27.99 3.64 -21.74
C LYS A 384 27.06 2.50 -22.21
N GLY A 385 26.70 2.41 -23.50
CA GLY A 385 25.63 1.54 -23.96
C GLY A 385 24.26 1.98 -23.43
N TYR A 386 23.20 1.23 -23.78
CA TYR A 386 21.82 1.53 -23.39
C TYR A 386 21.17 0.33 -22.71
N HIS A 387 20.85 0.48 -21.42
CA HIS A 387 20.47 -0.59 -20.48
C HIS A 387 19.09 -0.34 -19.86
N ALA A 388 18.53 -1.34 -19.18
CA ALA A 388 17.25 -1.26 -18.48
C ALA A 388 17.37 -0.72 -17.05
N LEU A 389 16.99 0.54 -16.81
CA LEU A 389 16.74 1.04 -15.46
C LEU A 389 15.34 0.58 -15.03
N THR A 390 15.26 -0.37 -14.12
CA THR A 390 13.97 -0.77 -13.52
C THR A 390 13.44 0.38 -12.68
N TYR A 391 12.18 0.79 -12.91
CA TYR A 391 11.52 1.87 -12.17
C TYR A 391 10.23 1.46 -11.45
N ASN A 392 9.65 0.29 -11.74
CA ASN A 392 8.47 -0.21 -11.02
C ASN A 392 8.58 -1.73 -10.79
N TRP A 393 8.43 -2.19 -9.56
CA TRP A 393 8.31 -3.61 -9.21
C TRP A 393 6.86 -3.91 -8.83
N HIS A 394 6.11 -4.53 -9.71
CA HIS A 394 4.72 -4.94 -9.46
C HIS A 394 4.66 -6.13 -8.51
N LEU A 395 3.60 -6.17 -7.69
CA LEU A 395 3.27 -7.29 -6.82
C LEU A 395 3.02 -8.53 -7.67
N TYR A 396 3.88 -9.53 -7.58
CA TYR A 396 3.75 -10.83 -8.25
C TYR A 396 2.80 -11.76 -7.49
N GLN A 397 2.96 -11.86 -6.17
CA GLN A 397 2.30 -12.87 -5.34
C GLN A 397 2.14 -12.35 -3.90
N ALA A 398 1.00 -12.65 -3.28
CA ALA A 398 0.81 -12.57 -1.84
C ALA A 398 0.66 -13.98 -1.27
N GLU A 399 1.49 -14.35 -0.30
CA GLU A 399 1.56 -15.67 0.36
C GLU A 399 1.18 -15.51 1.83
N SER A 400 0.22 -16.29 2.33
CA SER A 400 -0.11 -16.29 3.76
C SER A 400 0.88 -17.11 4.57
N ILE A 401 1.12 -16.73 5.83
CA ILE A 401 1.88 -17.55 6.80
C ILE A 401 1.35 -18.99 6.96
N TYR A 402 0.06 -19.18 6.64
CA TYR A 402 -0.62 -20.47 6.66
C TYR A 402 -0.30 -21.39 5.48
N ASP A 403 0.42 -20.90 4.47
CA ASP A 403 0.77 -21.70 3.33
C ASP A 403 1.67 -22.89 3.70
N GLN A 404 1.42 -24.01 3.02
CA GLN A 404 2.20 -25.25 3.17
C GLN A 404 2.70 -25.76 1.82
N SER A 405 2.75 -24.92 0.79
CA SER A 405 3.45 -25.29 -0.45
C SER A 405 4.91 -25.64 -0.11
N GLY A 406 5.39 -26.74 -0.68
CA GLY A 406 6.82 -26.99 -0.76
C GLY A 406 7.43 -26.06 -1.81
N PRO A 407 8.76 -25.88 -1.84
CA PRO A 407 9.41 -25.40 -3.05
C PRO A 407 8.95 -26.29 -4.23
N PRO A 408 8.68 -25.74 -5.42
CA PRO A 408 7.90 -26.40 -6.50
C PRO A 408 8.51 -27.68 -7.11
N THR A 409 9.63 -28.17 -6.55
CA THR A 409 10.27 -29.45 -6.89
C THR A 409 9.68 -30.66 -6.12
N GLN A 410 8.77 -30.45 -5.18
CA GLN A 410 7.88 -31.50 -4.67
C GLN A 410 6.41 -31.06 -4.83
N PRO A 411 5.53 -31.86 -5.45
CA PRO A 411 4.09 -31.60 -5.37
C PRO A 411 3.66 -31.70 -3.89
N PRO A 412 2.84 -30.77 -3.37
CA PRO A 412 2.38 -30.84 -1.99
C PRO A 412 1.53 -32.10 -1.78
N ASP A 413 1.77 -32.83 -0.68
CA ASP A 413 0.99 -34.02 -0.28
C ASP A 413 -0.48 -33.71 0.08
N CYS A 414 -0.93 -32.46 -0.11
CA CYS A 414 -2.30 -32.02 0.14
C CYS A 414 -2.83 -31.09 -0.96
N ASP A 415 -3.82 -31.60 -1.71
CA ASP A 415 -4.63 -30.81 -2.65
C ASP A 415 -5.33 -29.65 -1.91
N GLY A 416 -5.34 -28.48 -2.57
CA GLY A 416 -5.91 -27.24 -2.05
C GLY A 416 -5.15 -26.61 -0.87
N CYS A 417 -3.89 -26.98 -0.61
CA CYS A 417 -3.09 -26.40 0.47
C CYS A 417 -2.63 -24.96 0.20
N GLU A 418 -2.15 -24.65 -1.00
CA GLU A 418 -1.63 -23.33 -1.48
C GLU A 418 -2.45 -22.13 -1.02
N VAL A 419 -1.96 -21.30 -0.08
CA VAL A 419 -2.66 -20.12 0.46
C VAL A 419 -2.08 -18.83 -0.13
N GLU A 420 -2.37 -18.58 -1.40
CA GLU A 420 -1.75 -17.50 -2.17
C GLU A 420 -2.70 -16.77 -3.14
N ILE A 421 -2.32 -15.55 -3.48
CA ILE A 421 -2.92 -14.75 -4.55
C ILE A 421 -1.82 -14.36 -5.53
N ASN A 422 -1.92 -14.83 -6.77
CA ASN A 422 -1.00 -14.49 -7.86
C ASN A 422 -1.60 -13.40 -8.75
N TYR A 423 -0.75 -12.47 -9.18
CA TYR A 423 -1.09 -11.33 -10.03
C TYR A 423 -0.30 -11.43 -11.35
N ARG A 424 -0.82 -10.86 -12.43
CA ARG A 424 -0.17 -10.81 -13.76
C ARG A 424 -0.49 -9.50 -14.45
N TYR A 425 0.51 -8.99 -15.14
CA TYR A 425 0.45 -7.74 -15.89
C TYR A 425 0.87 -7.98 -17.35
N LEU A 426 0.30 -7.21 -18.26
CA LEU A 426 0.72 -7.13 -19.67
C LEU A 426 1.45 -5.81 -19.88
N PHE A 427 2.57 -5.85 -20.61
CA PHE A 427 3.34 -4.66 -20.99
C PHE A 427 3.16 -4.31 -22.47
N GLU A 428 3.10 -3.02 -22.74
CA GLU A 428 3.13 -2.41 -24.07
C GLU A 428 4.50 -1.75 -24.23
N LEU A 429 5.29 -2.24 -25.18
CA LEU A 429 6.70 -1.89 -25.29
C LEU A 429 6.93 -0.73 -26.27
N GLY A 430 7.51 0.36 -25.78
CA GLY A 430 8.02 1.46 -26.58
C GLY A 430 9.39 1.14 -27.19
N GLN A 431 9.93 2.06 -27.99
CA GLN A 431 11.28 2.01 -28.55
C GLN A 431 12.03 3.31 -28.27
N HIS A 432 13.26 3.23 -27.75
CA HIS A 432 14.13 4.37 -27.49
C HIS A 432 15.59 3.98 -27.77
N LYS A 433 16.29 4.77 -28.59
CA LYS A 433 17.66 4.49 -29.10
C LYS A 433 17.89 3.07 -29.65
N GLY A 434 16.84 2.43 -30.17
CA GLY A 434 16.90 1.05 -30.69
C GLY A 434 16.78 -0.06 -29.63
N LYS A 435 16.48 0.30 -28.38
CA LYS A 435 16.15 -0.61 -27.27
C LYS A 435 14.68 -0.49 -26.91
N SER A 436 14.13 -1.50 -26.24
CA SER A 436 12.71 -1.54 -25.86
C SER A 436 12.52 -1.24 -24.38
N TYR A 437 11.47 -0.49 -24.03
CA TYR A 437 11.10 -0.15 -22.65
C TYR A 437 9.61 -0.32 -22.43
N VAL A 438 9.14 -0.33 -21.18
CA VAL A 438 7.70 -0.38 -20.87
C VAL A 438 7.11 1.01 -21.02
N ALA A 439 6.34 1.23 -22.09
CA ALA A 439 5.63 2.49 -22.33
C ALA A 439 4.29 2.52 -21.57
N ALA A 440 3.61 1.37 -21.47
CA ALA A 440 2.44 1.20 -20.60
C ALA A 440 2.34 -0.20 -20.00
N GLU A 441 1.68 -0.26 -18.86
CA GLU A 441 1.50 -1.46 -18.03
C GLU A 441 0.03 -1.64 -17.69
N TYR A 442 -0.49 -2.87 -17.82
CA TYR A 442 -1.90 -3.18 -17.61
C TYR A 442 -2.05 -4.35 -16.64
N PRO A 443 -2.96 -4.29 -15.64
CA PRO A 443 -3.38 -5.50 -14.94
C PRO A 443 -4.04 -6.44 -15.96
N TYR A 444 -3.64 -7.71 -15.98
CA TYR A 444 -4.16 -8.71 -16.91
C TYR A 444 -5.01 -9.75 -16.20
N LYS A 445 -4.49 -10.32 -15.09
CA LYS A 445 -5.13 -11.44 -14.40
C LYS A 445 -4.72 -11.50 -12.93
N ILE A 446 -5.66 -11.85 -12.05
CA ILE A 446 -5.40 -12.20 -10.65
C ILE A 446 -6.06 -13.57 -10.38
N THR A 447 -5.35 -14.50 -9.76
CA THR A 447 -5.83 -15.87 -9.49
C THR A 447 -5.51 -16.31 -8.07
N TYR A 448 -6.50 -16.89 -7.39
CA TYR A 448 -6.37 -17.39 -6.02
C TYR A 448 -7.28 -18.61 -5.80
N GLY A 449 -6.69 -19.78 -5.54
CA GLY A 449 -7.41 -21.06 -5.46
C GLY A 449 -8.25 -21.35 -6.70
N ARG A 450 -9.58 -21.25 -6.58
CA ARG A 450 -10.55 -21.52 -7.67
C ARG A 450 -11.23 -20.27 -8.22
N HIS A 451 -10.64 -19.10 -7.98
CA HIS A 451 -11.18 -17.80 -8.33
C HIS A 451 -10.24 -17.05 -9.28
N GLU A 452 -10.82 -16.29 -10.19
CA GLU A 452 -10.10 -15.50 -11.19
C GLU A 452 -10.73 -14.12 -11.31
N VAL A 453 -9.90 -13.09 -11.41
CA VAL A 453 -10.28 -11.76 -11.89
C VAL A 453 -9.47 -11.49 -13.16
N SER A 454 -10.13 -11.09 -14.24
CA SER A 454 -9.50 -10.76 -15.52
C SER A 454 -9.96 -9.41 -16.06
N PHE A 455 -9.09 -8.73 -16.80
CA PHE A 455 -9.26 -7.33 -17.20
C PHE A 455 -9.35 -7.21 -18.73
N GLY A 456 -10.49 -6.72 -19.21
CA GLY A 456 -10.73 -6.37 -20.61
C GLY A 456 -10.29 -4.93 -20.92
N LYS A 457 -9.75 -4.73 -22.13
CA LYS A 457 -9.21 -3.44 -22.59
C LYS A 457 -9.95 -2.94 -23.83
N GLU A 458 -9.93 -1.63 -24.04
CA GLU A 458 -10.26 -0.96 -25.31
C GLU A 458 -9.26 0.13 -25.65
N THR A 459 -9.15 0.45 -26.93
CA THR A 459 -8.39 1.61 -27.43
C THR A 459 -8.98 2.91 -26.90
N ARG A 460 -8.11 3.89 -26.63
CA ARG A 460 -8.47 5.28 -26.28
C ARG A 460 -7.96 6.26 -27.35
N LEU A 461 -8.36 7.53 -27.29
CA LEU A 461 -7.92 8.57 -28.24
C LEU A 461 -6.86 9.53 -27.65
N ASP A 462 -6.88 9.74 -26.34
CA ASP A 462 -6.02 10.73 -25.66
C ASP A 462 -4.51 10.42 -25.68
N TRP A 463 -4.08 9.23 -26.13
CA TRP A 463 -2.67 8.92 -26.39
C TRP A 463 -2.13 9.64 -27.63
N GLN A 464 -2.99 10.03 -28.58
CA GLN A 464 -2.59 10.68 -29.85
C GLN A 464 -2.07 12.11 -29.66
N THR A 465 -2.22 12.67 -28.45
CA THR A 465 -1.98 14.09 -28.15
C THR A 465 -0.51 14.44 -27.90
N HIS A 466 0.28 13.50 -27.37
CA HIS A 466 1.59 13.76 -26.74
C HIS A 466 2.71 14.29 -27.64
N ALA A 467 2.55 14.32 -28.97
CA ALA A 467 3.63 14.56 -29.92
C ALA A 467 4.05 16.05 -30.13
N GLY A 468 3.48 16.99 -29.37
CA GLY A 468 3.66 18.43 -29.62
C GLY A 468 5.01 19.03 -29.17
N ASP A 469 5.47 18.68 -27.98
CA ASP A 469 6.58 19.37 -27.29
C ASP A 469 7.90 18.59 -27.24
N GLN A 470 7.86 17.31 -27.64
CA GLN A 470 8.96 16.38 -27.38
C GLN A 470 10.18 16.73 -28.22
N THR A 471 11.33 16.86 -27.55
CA THR A 471 12.62 16.76 -28.23
C THR A 471 12.85 15.29 -28.65
N ASP A 472 13.59 15.06 -29.73
CA ASP A 472 13.81 13.72 -30.33
C ASP A 472 14.54 12.69 -29.41
N ASP A 473 14.83 13.08 -28.16
CA ASP A 473 15.70 12.39 -27.21
C ASP A 473 14.99 11.94 -25.90
N GLU A 474 13.66 12.06 -25.78
CA GLU A 474 12.91 11.63 -24.58
C GLU A 474 12.25 10.23 -24.68
N GLN A 475 11.64 9.76 -23.58
CA GLN A 475 10.91 8.47 -23.48
C GLN A 475 9.44 8.70 -23.15
N THR A 476 8.54 7.96 -23.81
CA THR A 476 7.11 8.26 -23.88
C THR A 476 6.26 7.19 -23.19
N PHE A 477 5.90 7.47 -21.94
CA PHE A 477 5.05 6.60 -21.12
C PHE A 477 3.56 6.81 -21.45
N ILE A 478 3.14 6.34 -22.63
CA ILE A 478 1.77 6.44 -23.13
C ILE A 478 1.11 5.07 -23.28
N SER A 479 -0.19 5.04 -22.98
CA SER A 479 -1.05 3.87 -22.99
C SER A 479 -2.08 3.98 -24.12
N GLN A 480 -1.95 3.15 -25.16
CA GLN A 480 -2.91 3.13 -26.27
C GLN A 480 -4.30 2.61 -25.86
N ASN A 481 -4.42 1.99 -24.68
CA ASN A 481 -5.63 1.33 -24.20
C ASN A 481 -6.05 1.80 -22.80
N ARG A 482 -7.29 1.49 -22.40
CA ARG A 482 -7.83 1.63 -21.03
C ARG A 482 -8.64 0.40 -20.64
N ILE A 483 -8.93 0.22 -19.35
CA ILE A 483 -9.75 -0.92 -18.87
C ILE A 483 -11.24 -0.63 -19.13
N ASN A 484 -11.95 -1.55 -19.79
CA ASN A 484 -13.38 -1.41 -20.07
C ASN A 484 -14.29 -2.45 -19.42
N LYS A 485 -13.76 -3.63 -19.06
CA LYS A 485 -14.46 -4.57 -18.18
C LYS A 485 -13.55 -5.30 -17.20
N ILE A 486 -14.05 -5.55 -15.99
CA ILE A 486 -13.45 -6.47 -15.01
C ILE A 486 -14.39 -7.68 -14.90
N ILE A 487 -13.87 -8.87 -15.17
CA ILE A 487 -14.61 -10.14 -15.17
C ILE A 487 -14.17 -10.94 -13.95
N VAL A 488 -15.09 -11.19 -13.01
CA VAL A 488 -14.88 -12.04 -11.84
C VAL A 488 -15.46 -13.42 -12.12
N LYS A 489 -14.64 -14.48 -11.99
CA LYS A 489 -15.03 -15.87 -12.20
C LYS A 489 -14.78 -16.71 -10.96
N THR A 490 -15.45 -17.86 -10.87
CA THR A 490 -15.20 -18.90 -9.89
C THR A 490 -15.56 -20.25 -10.51
N LEU A 491 -14.69 -21.26 -10.37
CA LEU A 491 -14.85 -22.56 -11.05
C LEU A 491 -15.09 -22.38 -12.57
N ASP A 492 -14.30 -21.49 -13.20
CA ASP A 492 -14.38 -21.02 -14.59
C ASP A 492 -15.70 -20.36 -15.05
N LYS A 493 -16.76 -20.39 -14.23
CA LYS A 493 -18.02 -19.68 -14.49
C LYS A 493 -17.88 -18.20 -14.14
N VAL A 494 -18.43 -17.32 -14.99
CA VAL A 494 -18.56 -15.90 -14.69
C VAL A 494 -19.52 -15.72 -13.50
N ARG A 495 -19.06 -15.02 -12.47
CA ARG A 495 -19.82 -14.65 -11.27
C ARG A 495 -20.40 -13.24 -11.38
N LYS A 496 -19.58 -12.30 -11.87
CA LYS A 496 -19.94 -10.88 -11.98
C LYS A 496 -19.04 -10.20 -13.02
N VAL A 497 -19.59 -9.26 -13.78
CA VAL A 497 -18.84 -8.41 -14.71
C VAL A 497 -19.12 -6.95 -14.40
N TYR A 498 -18.08 -6.15 -14.32
CA TYR A 498 -18.17 -4.70 -14.13
C TYR A 498 -17.73 -4.04 -15.44
N LYS A 499 -18.65 -3.33 -16.11
CA LYS A 499 -18.36 -2.55 -17.32
C LYS A 499 -18.17 -1.07 -16.96
N PHE A 500 -17.19 -0.45 -17.60
CA PHE A 500 -16.82 0.96 -17.49
C PHE A 500 -17.16 1.65 -18.81
N ASP A 501 -18.04 2.66 -18.80
CA ASP A 501 -18.35 3.45 -20.01
C ASP A 501 -17.79 4.88 -19.89
N TYR A 502 -17.13 5.34 -20.95
CA TYR A 502 -16.34 6.57 -20.99
C TYR A 502 -16.94 7.62 -21.94
N ARG A 503 -16.54 8.88 -21.75
CA ARG A 503 -16.64 9.98 -22.72
C ARG A 503 -15.31 10.73 -22.78
N TYR A 504 -15.19 11.67 -23.70
CA TYR A 504 -14.02 12.53 -23.80
C TYR A 504 -14.33 13.96 -23.36
N GLY A 505 -13.48 14.50 -22.49
CA GLY A 505 -13.43 15.93 -22.16
C GLY A 505 -12.47 16.63 -23.11
N TRP A 506 -12.97 17.53 -23.96
CA TRP A 506 -12.17 18.18 -25.01
C TRP A 506 -12.78 19.53 -25.45
N ASN A 507 -12.09 20.25 -26.34
CA ASN A 507 -12.60 21.45 -27.01
C ASN A 507 -12.56 21.22 -28.53
N PRO A 508 -13.68 20.87 -29.19
CA PRO A 508 -13.67 20.46 -30.60
C PRO A 508 -13.12 21.53 -31.55
N THR A 509 -13.21 22.82 -31.21
CA THR A 509 -12.66 23.94 -32.02
C THR A 509 -11.13 23.90 -32.17
N LYS A 510 -10.46 23.02 -31.43
CA LYS A 510 -9.02 22.75 -31.47
C LYS A 510 -8.62 21.54 -32.31
N HIS A 511 -9.59 20.70 -32.71
CA HIS A 511 -9.35 19.48 -33.47
C HIS A 511 -10.07 19.56 -34.82
N ASN A 512 -10.05 18.46 -35.58
CA ASN A 512 -10.71 18.38 -36.89
C ASN A 512 -12.14 17.84 -36.78
N ASP A 513 -12.88 18.29 -35.74
CA ASP A 513 -14.27 17.92 -35.44
C ASP A 513 -15.20 18.14 -36.65
N ASP A 514 -16.02 17.15 -36.97
CA ASP A 514 -16.96 17.19 -38.11
C ASP A 514 -18.14 18.16 -37.89
N GLY A 515 -18.40 18.52 -36.62
CA GLY A 515 -19.45 19.41 -36.16
C GLY A 515 -20.43 18.79 -35.16
N ASP A 516 -20.32 17.49 -34.85
CA ASP A 516 -21.20 16.81 -33.88
C ASP A 516 -20.72 16.89 -32.41
N GLY A 517 -19.43 17.13 -32.17
CA GLY A 517 -18.83 17.29 -30.83
C GLY A 517 -18.41 15.99 -30.13
N ILE A 518 -18.47 14.84 -30.80
CA ILE A 518 -18.11 13.51 -30.30
C ILE A 518 -16.74 13.11 -30.87
N ALA A 519 -15.69 13.19 -30.06
CA ALA A 519 -14.33 12.85 -30.48
C ALA A 519 -14.21 11.44 -31.10
N GLU A 520 -13.90 11.38 -32.40
CA GLU A 520 -13.62 10.17 -33.18
C GLU A 520 -12.12 9.99 -33.54
N ASP A 521 -11.75 8.80 -34.01
CA ASP A 521 -10.38 8.51 -34.47
C ASP A 521 -10.10 9.20 -35.82
N GLY A 522 -8.99 9.94 -35.88
CA GLY A 522 -8.62 10.77 -37.02
C GLY A 522 -9.07 12.24 -36.94
N GLU A 523 -9.99 12.60 -36.04
CA GLU A 523 -10.31 14.01 -35.76
C GLU A 523 -9.22 14.68 -34.91
N ILE A 524 -8.64 13.91 -33.98
CA ILE A 524 -7.72 14.42 -32.94
C ILE A 524 -6.47 15.04 -33.57
N ALA A 525 -6.42 16.38 -33.56
CA ALA A 525 -5.18 17.11 -33.85
C ALA A 525 -4.11 16.79 -32.80
N GLY A 526 -2.92 16.37 -33.24
CA GLY A 526 -1.77 16.14 -32.37
C GLY A 526 -1.32 17.44 -31.68
N GLY A 527 -0.82 17.32 -30.44
CA GLY A 527 -0.49 18.46 -29.58
C GLY A 527 -1.68 19.14 -28.90
N GLN A 528 -2.93 18.81 -29.28
CA GLN A 528 -4.14 19.42 -28.69
C GLN A 528 -4.80 18.49 -27.67
N VAL A 529 -5.51 19.08 -26.71
CA VAL A 529 -6.00 18.42 -25.49
C VAL A 529 -7.26 17.56 -25.67
N ILE A 530 -7.23 16.34 -25.14
CA ILE A 530 -8.41 15.50 -24.90
C ILE A 530 -8.19 14.54 -23.71
N HIS A 531 -9.22 14.28 -22.90
CA HIS A 531 -9.16 13.40 -21.70
C HIS A 531 -10.21 12.30 -21.71
N SER A 532 -9.84 11.05 -21.46
CA SER A 532 -10.79 9.98 -21.09
C SER A 532 -11.45 10.28 -19.74
N LEU A 533 -12.76 10.49 -19.72
CA LEU A 533 -13.58 10.71 -18.52
C LEU A 533 -14.45 9.46 -18.26
N LEU A 534 -14.31 8.83 -17.08
CA LEU A 534 -15.19 7.72 -16.69
C LEU A 534 -16.57 8.28 -16.34
N THR A 535 -17.60 7.86 -17.09
CA THR A 535 -18.97 8.39 -16.93
C THR A 535 -19.94 7.42 -16.27
N LYS A 536 -19.61 6.12 -16.25
CA LYS A 536 -20.55 5.08 -15.81
C LYS A 536 -19.85 3.80 -15.41
N VAL A 537 -20.33 3.16 -14.35
CA VAL A 537 -19.95 1.79 -13.95
C VAL A 537 -21.22 0.96 -13.78
N THR A 538 -21.26 -0.20 -14.45
CA THR A 538 -22.44 -1.09 -14.45
C THR A 538 -22.03 -2.51 -14.09
N ALA A 539 -22.67 -3.08 -13.07
CA ALA A 539 -22.45 -4.46 -12.64
C ALA A 539 -23.50 -5.41 -13.23
N TYR A 540 -23.03 -6.51 -13.83
CA TYR A 540 -23.80 -7.57 -14.48
C TYR A 540 -23.54 -8.91 -13.79
N SER A 541 -24.52 -9.81 -13.75
CA SER A 541 -24.34 -11.19 -13.22
C SER A 541 -23.86 -12.19 -14.28
N GLY A 542 -23.67 -11.75 -15.52
CA GLY A 542 -23.08 -12.52 -16.62
C GLY A 542 -22.32 -11.60 -17.58
N ASP A 543 -21.86 -12.11 -18.72
CA ASP A 543 -21.17 -11.24 -19.69
C ASP A 543 -22.18 -10.30 -20.39
N PRO A 544 -22.02 -8.96 -20.28
CA PRO A 544 -22.93 -7.97 -20.87
C PRO A 544 -23.05 -8.11 -22.39
N ASP A 545 -22.02 -8.63 -23.07
CA ASP A 545 -22.01 -8.81 -24.52
C ASP A 545 -22.94 -9.97 -24.97
N THR A 546 -23.49 -10.72 -24.01
CA THR A 546 -24.46 -11.81 -24.24
C THR A 546 -25.80 -11.61 -23.53
N ASN A 547 -25.82 -10.96 -22.36
CA ASN A 547 -26.99 -10.86 -21.47
C ASN A 547 -27.13 -9.44 -20.86
N PRO A 548 -27.37 -8.39 -21.67
CA PRO A 548 -27.29 -6.99 -21.22
C PRO A 548 -28.37 -6.55 -20.21
N ASP A 549 -29.50 -7.26 -20.10
CA ASP A 549 -30.55 -6.95 -19.12
C ASP A 549 -30.24 -7.49 -17.70
N ARG A 550 -29.34 -8.47 -17.55
CA ARG A 550 -28.99 -9.09 -16.24
C ARG A 550 -28.00 -8.22 -15.47
N ARG A 551 -28.44 -7.01 -15.10
CA ARG A 551 -27.62 -5.95 -14.46
C ARG A 551 -28.28 -5.34 -13.22
N LEU A 552 -27.45 -4.67 -12.41
CA LEU A 552 -27.85 -3.70 -11.39
C LEU A 552 -28.03 -2.29 -12.02
N PRO A 553 -28.56 -1.30 -11.26
CA PRO A 553 -28.47 0.10 -11.68
C PRO A 553 -27.01 0.48 -11.89
N SER A 554 -26.76 1.31 -12.90
CA SER A 554 -25.43 1.85 -13.15
C SER A 554 -25.16 3.02 -12.21
N TYR A 555 -23.98 3.04 -11.60
CA TYR A 555 -23.44 4.30 -11.07
C TYR A 555 -23.08 5.19 -12.25
N THR A 556 -23.30 6.49 -12.14
CA THR A 556 -22.94 7.48 -13.15
C THR A 556 -22.16 8.64 -12.56
N PHE A 557 -21.29 9.23 -13.38
CA PHE A 557 -20.30 10.22 -13.01
C PHE A 557 -20.36 11.38 -14.01
N SER A 558 -20.37 12.62 -13.53
CA SER A 558 -20.52 13.82 -14.36
C SER A 558 -19.52 14.88 -13.99
N TYR A 559 -18.85 15.41 -15.02
CA TYR A 559 -17.88 16.50 -14.97
C TYR A 559 -18.53 17.86 -15.29
N GLY A 560 -19.85 17.95 -15.10
CA GLY A 560 -20.70 19.07 -15.52
C GLY A 560 -21.54 18.75 -16.76
N GLU A 561 -22.29 19.75 -17.22
CA GLU A 561 -22.84 19.84 -18.58
C GLU A 561 -21.76 20.43 -19.52
N ASP A 562 -21.96 20.42 -20.84
CA ASP A 562 -21.07 21.12 -21.78
C ASP A 562 -21.09 22.65 -21.51
N CYS A 563 -19.97 23.36 -21.70
CA CYS A 563 -19.94 24.81 -21.52
C CYS A 563 -18.95 25.53 -22.44
N GLY A 564 -19.35 26.68 -22.98
CA GLY A 564 -18.56 27.40 -23.99
C GLY A 564 -18.27 26.49 -25.19
N ASP A 565 -16.98 26.37 -25.53
CA ASP A 565 -16.48 25.48 -26.59
C ASP A 565 -16.10 24.08 -26.06
N PHE A 566 -16.31 23.77 -24.78
CA PHE A 566 -15.94 22.48 -24.19
C PHE A 566 -17.06 21.44 -24.27
N LYS A 567 -16.67 20.19 -24.53
CA LYS A 567 -17.53 19.01 -24.68
C LYS A 567 -17.16 17.90 -23.71
N GLY A 568 -18.17 17.15 -23.27
CA GLY A 568 -18.04 16.03 -22.33
C GLY A 568 -18.11 16.43 -20.85
N GLY A 569 -18.22 17.72 -20.57
CA GLY A 569 -18.25 18.34 -19.25
C GLY A 569 -17.87 19.82 -19.34
N CYS A 570 -17.70 20.46 -18.18
CA CYS A 570 -17.32 21.86 -18.09
C CYS A 570 -16.11 22.00 -17.16
N PRO A 571 -14.90 22.31 -17.66
CA PRO A 571 -13.72 22.44 -16.81
C PRO A 571 -13.84 23.65 -15.85
N LEU A 572 -13.01 23.66 -14.81
CA LEU A 572 -12.95 24.74 -13.82
C LEU A 572 -12.02 25.88 -14.29
N THR A 573 -12.08 27.04 -13.63
CA THR A 573 -11.22 28.20 -13.94
C THR A 573 -9.85 28.15 -13.26
N ALA A 574 -8.78 28.40 -14.02
CA ALA A 574 -7.39 28.35 -13.52
C ALA A 574 -6.48 29.43 -14.11
N PHE A 575 -5.37 29.73 -13.43
CA PHE A 575 -4.40 30.74 -13.88
C PHE A 575 -3.72 30.35 -15.18
N VAL A 576 -3.66 31.26 -16.16
CA VAL A 576 -2.99 31.05 -17.46
C VAL A 576 -1.55 31.58 -17.53
N ASN A 577 -1.09 32.27 -16.48
CA ASN A 577 0.19 32.96 -16.42
C ASN A 577 0.80 32.77 -15.02
N SER A 578 2.13 32.79 -14.91
CA SER A 578 2.84 32.82 -13.63
C SER A 578 2.83 34.19 -12.94
N ILE A 579 2.68 35.28 -13.71
CA ILE A 579 2.86 36.66 -13.25
C ILE A 579 1.54 37.40 -12.95
N ASN A 580 0.44 37.03 -13.61
CA ASN A 580 -0.85 37.74 -13.52
C ASN A 580 -1.92 36.87 -12.85
N ASP A 581 -2.90 37.51 -12.20
CA ASP A 581 -4.12 36.88 -11.69
C ASP A 581 -5.13 36.44 -12.79
N ASP A 582 -4.69 36.36 -14.05
CA ASP A 582 -5.54 36.03 -15.20
C ASP A 582 -5.99 34.56 -15.12
N GLN A 583 -7.30 34.33 -14.90
CA GLN A 583 -7.90 33.01 -14.79
C GLN A 583 -8.87 32.75 -15.96
N THR A 584 -8.75 31.59 -16.64
CA THR A 584 -9.71 31.12 -17.65
C THR A 584 -10.05 29.65 -17.44
N GLN A 585 -11.14 29.18 -18.04
CA GLN A 585 -11.35 27.74 -18.18
C GLN A 585 -10.31 27.17 -19.14
N THR A 586 -9.77 25.99 -18.83
CA THR A 586 -8.81 25.30 -19.69
C THR A 586 -9.18 23.82 -19.78
N PRO A 587 -8.90 23.11 -20.88
CA PRO A 587 -9.28 21.72 -21.01
C PRO A 587 -8.41 20.76 -20.16
N ASN A 588 -7.48 21.30 -19.35
CA ASN A 588 -6.72 20.58 -18.32
C ASN A 588 -7.57 20.29 -17.08
N ASP A 589 -8.52 21.17 -16.75
CA ASP A 589 -9.09 21.26 -15.42
C ASP A 589 -10.51 20.64 -15.37
N PHE A 590 -10.66 19.42 -15.91
CA PHE A 590 -11.90 18.62 -15.84
C PHE A 590 -12.01 17.84 -14.52
N PHE A 591 -12.82 18.35 -13.59
CA PHE A 591 -13.04 17.73 -12.27
C PHE A 591 -14.42 17.09 -12.16
N LEU A 592 -14.52 16.01 -11.37
CA LEU A 592 -15.78 15.31 -11.15
C LEU A 592 -16.73 16.18 -10.30
N LYS A 593 -17.82 16.66 -10.90
CA LYS A 593 -18.79 17.56 -10.24
C LYS A 593 -19.96 16.80 -9.60
N SER A 594 -20.23 15.55 -9.99
CA SER A 594 -21.14 14.67 -9.22
C SER A 594 -21.01 13.18 -9.53
N ALA A 595 -21.45 12.36 -8.58
CA ALA A 595 -21.64 10.92 -8.70
C ALA A 595 -23.05 10.52 -8.25
N ASP A 596 -23.76 9.74 -9.07
CA ASP A 596 -25.09 9.16 -8.78
C ASP A 596 -24.97 7.63 -8.75
N ASN A 597 -25.73 6.97 -7.89
CA ASN A 597 -25.70 5.51 -7.71
C ASN A 597 -26.75 4.77 -8.56
N GLY A 598 -27.50 5.47 -9.43
CA GLY A 598 -28.55 4.91 -10.27
C GLY A 598 -29.88 4.65 -9.53
N LEU A 599 -29.94 4.90 -8.22
CA LEU A 599 -31.12 4.81 -7.34
C LEU A 599 -31.65 6.20 -6.91
N ASN A 600 -31.36 7.23 -7.71
CA ASN A 600 -31.57 8.66 -7.42
C ASN A 600 -30.69 9.21 -6.28
N GLY A 601 -29.79 8.40 -5.70
CA GLY A 601 -28.87 8.83 -4.67
C GLY A 601 -27.65 9.48 -5.31
N LYS A 602 -27.38 10.74 -4.97
CA LYS A 602 -26.35 11.54 -5.64
C LYS A 602 -25.51 12.33 -4.64
N VAL A 603 -24.20 12.39 -4.83
CA VAL A 603 -23.35 13.45 -4.25
C VAL A 603 -22.95 14.40 -5.36
N ALA A 604 -23.21 15.69 -5.16
CA ALA A 604 -22.60 16.76 -5.94
C ALA A 604 -21.41 17.34 -5.18
N PHE A 605 -20.35 17.67 -5.92
CA PHE A 605 -19.13 18.30 -5.44
C PHE A 605 -19.06 19.71 -6.01
N GLU A 606 -19.13 20.71 -5.14
CA GLU A 606 -18.90 22.10 -5.48
C GLU A 606 -17.47 22.45 -5.15
N TYR A 607 -16.73 22.96 -6.13
CA TYR A 607 -15.38 23.51 -5.97
C TYR A 607 -15.45 25.04 -5.81
N TRP A 608 -14.33 25.70 -5.51
CA TRP A 608 -14.24 27.16 -5.62
C TRP A 608 -14.07 27.56 -7.10
N ASP A 609 -15.07 28.22 -7.67
CA ASP A 609 -15.20 28.48 -9.12
C ASP A 609 -16.09 29.72 -9.43
N GLY A 610 -15.98 30.79 -8.62
CA GLY A 610 -16.86 31.97 -8.62
C GLY A 610 -16.17 33.33 -8.74
N GLY A 611 -15.56 33.63 -9.89
CA GLY A 611 -15.01 34.96 -10.21
C GLY A 611 -13.58 35.22 -9.70
N SER A 612 -12.98 36.36 -10.05
CA SER A 612 -11.54 36.66 -9.85
C SER A 612 -11.03 36.34 -8.44
N GLY A 613 -10.24 35.26 -8.29
CA GLY A 613 -9.61 34.84 -7.03
C GLY A 613 -9.96 33.43 -6.51
N ASN A 614 -10.33 32.46 -7.38
CA ASN A 614 -10.65 31.09 -6.91
C ASN A 614 -9.43 30.19 -6.76
N ALA A 615 -8.64 30.07 -7.84
CA ALA A 615 -7.34 29.40 -7.76
C ALA A 615 -6.43 30.23 -6.84
N LEU A 616 -5.65 29.55 -6.01
CA LEU A 616 -4.84 30.16 -4.94
C LEU A 616 -3.36 30.19 -5.34
N ALA A 617 -2.65 31.26 -5.02
CA ALA A 617 -1.19 31.21 -5.00
C ALA A 617 -0.75 30.26 -3.87
N VAL A 618 0.03 29.22 -4.18
CA VAL A 618 0.57 28.30 -3.16
C VAL A 618 1.77 28.97 -2.50
N LYS A 619 1.87 28.93 -1.16
CA LYS A 619 3.14 29.27 -0.48
C LYS A 619 4.06 28.05 -0.56
N TYR A 620 5.18 28.17 -1.25
CA TYR A 620 6.18 27.11 -1.36
C TYR A 620 7.57 27.62 -0.94
N CYS A 621 8.34 26.79 -0.23
CA CYS A 621 9.60 27.19 0.39
C CYS A 621 10.71 26.18 0.12
N ASP A 622 11.93 26.70 -0.05
CA ASP A 622 13.20 26.00 -0.18
C ASP A 622 14.03 26.35 1.06
N ALA A 623 14.61 25.37 1.75
CA ALA A 623 15.32 25.60 3.01
C ALA A 623 16.73 26.19 2.82
N ASP A 624 17.34 25.98 1.64
CA ASP A 624 18.76 26.26 1.38
C ASP A 624 18.98 27.53 0.54
N LYS A 625 17.89 28.19 0.09
CA LYS A 625 17.94 29.33 -0.85
C LYS A 625 17.05 30.49 -0.42
N GLU A 626 17.68 31.55 0.09
CA GLU A 626 17.07 32.89 0.16
C GLU A 626 16.77 33.40 -1.26
N THR A 627 15.59 33.99 -1.46
CA THR A 627 15.25 34.74 -2.69
C THR A 627 16.02 36.07 -2.78
N GLN A 628 15.95 36.74 -3.92
CA GLN A 628 16.65 38.01 -4.19
C GLN A 628 16.34 39.14 -3.16
N ASP A 629 15.21 39.08 -2.47
CA ASP A 629 14.83 40.05 -1.43
C ASP A 629 15.09 39.57 0.01
N GLY A 630 15.49 38.30 0.21
CA GLY A 630 15.86 37.69 1.49
C GLY A 630 14.86 36.68 2.08
N ASP A 631 13.74 36.42 1.41
CA ASP A 631 12.72 35.47 1.89
C ASP A 631 13.05 34.02 1.47
N ILE A 632 12.93 33.05 2.39
CA ILE A 632 13.09 31.60 2.11
C ILE A 632 11.84 30.94 1.50
N CYS A 633 10.81 31.71 1.18
CA CYS A 633 9.54 31.24 0.66
C CYS A 633 9.04 32.13 -0.49
N ARG A 634 8.35 31.52 -1.45
CA ARG A 634 7.62 32.19 -2.53
C ARG A 634 6.11 32.06 -2.36
N SER A 635 5.35 32.85 -3.12
CA SER A 635 3.89 32.79 -3.17
C SER A 635 3.44 33.39 -4.51
N ASP A 636 3.32 32.54 -5.53
CA ASP A 636 2.92 32.93 -6.88
C ASP A 636 2.05 31.84 -7.54
N HIS A 637 1.76 32.05 -8.84
CA HIS A 637 0.92 31.16 -9.63
C HIS A 637 1.72 30.22 -10.54
N ALA A 638 3.05 30.31 -10.55
CA ALA A 638 3.91 29.61 -11.50
C ALA A 638 3.81 28.10 -11.36
N TYR A 639 3.82 27.59 -10.14
CA TYR A 639 3.71 26.16 -9.83
C TYR A 639 2.43 25.83 -9.06
N ASN A 640 1.32 26.47 -9.46
CA ASN A 640 0.01 26.24 -8.85
C ASN A 640 -0.57 24.89 -9.29
N LEU A 641 -0.35 23.90 -8.43
CA LEU A 641 -0.84 22.54 -8.59
C LEU A 641 -2.18 22.33 -7.88
N GLN A 642 -2.34 22.82 -6.65
CA GLN A 642 -3.55 22.70 -5.83
C GLN A 642 -4.63 23.75 -6.21
N ARG A 643 -5.28 23.53 -7.35
CA ARG A 643 -6.23 24.50 -7.91
C ARG A 643 -7.64 24.41 -7.33
N HIS A 644 -8.11 23.20 -7.04
CA HIS A 644 -9.54 22.94 -6.84
C HIS A 644 -9.85 22.15 -5.57
N ARG A 645 -9.66 22.82 -4.42
CA ARG A 645 -10.22 22.35 -3.14
C ARG A 645 -11.75 22.35 -3.17
N ILE A 646 -12.38 21.36 -2.55
CA ILE A 646 -13.83 21.29 -2.40
C ILE A 646 -14.36 22.43 -1.53
N ARG A 647 -15.39 23.14 -2.01
CA ARG A 647 -16.18 24.14 -1.28
C ARG A 647 -17.36 23.50 -0.54
N ALA A 648 -18.06 22.56 -1.17
CA ALA A 648 -19.19 21.87 -0.54
C ALA A 648 -19.42 20.46 -1.11
N THR A 649 -19.98 19.57 -0.30
CA THR A 649 -20.75 18.42 -0.80
C THR A 649 -22.25 18.69 -0.65
N VAL A 650 -23.03 18.20 -1.61
CA VAL A 650 -24.50 18.10 -1.48
C VAL A 650 -24.91 16.65 -1.68
N SER A 651 -25.27 15.98 -0.58
CA SER A 651 -25.69 14.58 -0.55
C SER A 651 -27.21 14.47 -0.66
N HIS A 652 -27.72 13.98 -1.80
CA HIS A 652 -29.13 13.76 -2.08
C HIS A 652 -29.59 12.36 -1.67
N ASP A 653 -30.71 12.27 -0.95
CA ASP A 653 -31.23 10.99 -0.43
C ASP A 653 -32.10 10.20 -1.42
N GLY A 654 -32.27 10.69 -2.65
CA GLY A 654 -33.07 10.06 -3.71
C GLY A 654 -34.60 10.15 -3.56
N MET A 655 -35.11 10.75 -2.48
CA MET A 655 -36.53 11.10 -2.29
C MET A 655 -36.73 12.62 -2.42
N GLY A 656 -35.91 13.28 -3.24
CA GLY A 656 -35.93 14.73 -3.43
C GLY A 656 -35.34 15.55 -2.28
N ASN A 657 -34.73 14.94 -1.27
CA ASN A 657 -34.08 15.66 -0.17
C ASN A 657 -32.57 15.75 -0.35
N SER A 658 -31.93 16.71 0.34
CA SER A 658 -30.48 16.85 0.41
C SER A 658 -29.98 17.20 1.82
N VAL A 659 -28.68 16.95 2.04
CA VAL A 659 -27.88 17.49 3.14
C VAL A 659 -26.66 18.17 2.52
N ARG A 660 -26.45 19.44 2.85
CA ARG A 660 -25.28 20.22 2.42
C ARG A 660 -24.21 20.19 3.51
N THR A 661 -22.96 19.98 3.12
CA THR A 661 -21.79 20.22 3.98
C THR A 661 -20.87 21.22 3.28
N GLU A 662 -20.62 22.37 3.90
CA GLU A 662 -19.67 23.38 3.39
C GLU A 662 -18.34 23.32 4.14
N PHE A 663 -17.26 23.67 3.42
CA PHE A 663 -15.88 23.60 3.86
C PHE A 663 -15.19 24.95 3.73
N SER A 664 -14.61 25.44 4.83
CA SER A 664 -13.93 26.73 4.89
C SER A 664 -12.52 26.59 5.46
N TYR A 665 -11.53 26.81 4.60
CA TYR A 665 -10.10 26.71 4.89
C TYR A 665 -9.63 28.08 5.38
N THR A 666 -9.36 28.20 6.67
CA THR A 666 -9.17 29.49 7.36
C THR A 666 -7.74 29.66 7.90
N GLY A 667 -7.32 30.89 8.17
CA GLY A 667 -5.95 31.18 8.65
C GLY A 667 -4.92 31.40 7.54
N THR A 668 -3.77 31.98 7.92
CA THR A 668 -2.77 32.56 7.02
C THR A 668 -2.12 31.58 6.04
N GLY A 669 -1.99 30.30 6.41
CA GLY A 669 -1.52 29.25 5.48
C GLY A 669 -2.64 28.63 4.64
N ALA A 670 -3.90 28.68 5.09
CA ALA A 670 -5.00 27.99 4.40
C ALA A 670 -5.64 28.79 3.25
N THR A 671 -5.44 30.11 3.25
CA THR A 671 -5.83 30.98 2.13
C THR A 671 -4.91 30.83 0.91
N GLN A 672 -3.79 30.13 1.04
CA GLN A 672 -2.81 29.87 -0.02
C GLN A 672 -2.63 28.37 -0.29
N GLY A 673 -2.64 27.55 0.78
CA GLY A 673 -2.07 26.20 0.72
C GLY A 673 -0.55 26.27 0.88
N LEU A 674 0.03 25.22 1.44
CA LEU A 674 1.46 25.17 1.79
C LEU A 674 2.14 24.01 1.06
N ALA A 675 3.33 24.24 0.50
CA ALA A 675 4.15 23.21 -0.13
C ALA A 675 5.63 23.33 0.25
N PHE A 676 6.36 22.23 0.09
CA PHE A 676 7.82 22.17 0.14
C PHE A 676 8.37 21.96 -1.28
N VAL A 677 9.58 22.45 -1.55
CA VAL A 677 10.37 22.16 -2.75
C VAL A 677 11.84 21.95 -2.39
N THR A 678 12.57 21.18 -3.19
CA THR A 678 14.03 21.01 -3.06
C THR A 678 14.82 21.83 -4.09
N GLY A 679 14.12 22.56 -4.97
CA GLY A 679 14.75 23.50 -5.90
C GLY A 679 13.72 24.38 -6.61
N TYR A 680 14.04 25.67 -6.74
CA TYR A 680 13.11 26.69 -7.26
C TYR A 680 12.95 26.79 -8.79
N GLY A 681 13.77 26.12 -9.62
CA GLY A 681 13.73 26.27 -11.08
C GLY A 681 14.59 27.41 -11.65
N ASP A 682 15.19 28.25 -10.80
CA ASP A 682 15.84 29.51 -11.18
C ASP A 682 17.35 29.40 -11.43
N GLU A 683 17.88 30.33 -12.24
CA GLU A 683 19.31 30.66 -12.29
C GLU A 683 19.78 31.26 -10.95
N TRP A 684 20.59 30.52 -10.19
CA TRP A 684 21.10 30.98 -8.88
C TRP A 684 22.62 31.14 -8.82
N TYR A 685 23.08 31.99 -7.89
CA TYR A 685 24.49 32.35 -7.72
C TYR A 685 25.20 31.40 -6.73
N GLN A 686 25.81 30.32 -7.22
CA GLN A 686 26.88 29.67 -6.45
C GLN A 686 28.17 30.50 -6.53
N GLY A 687 28.57 31.15 -5.43
CA GLY A 687 29.88 31.77 -5.34
C GLY A 687 30.10 32.64 -4.11
N GLN A 688 30.96 32.18 -3.20
CA GLN A 688 31.41 32.89 -1.98
C GLN A 688 32.17 34.22 -2.22
N ASN A 689 32.15 34.79 -3.43
CA ASN A 689 32.90 35.99 -3.82
C ASN A 689 32.14 36.94 -4.78
N CYS A 690 30.86 36.70 -5.08
CA CYS A 690 30.08 37.56 -6.00
C CYS A 690 29.48 38.78 -5.23
N CYS A 691 29.88 40.00 -5.58
CA CYS A 691 29.42 41.23 -4.90
C CYS A 691 28.03 41.67 -5.39
N HIS A 692 27.11 42.00 -4.48
CA HIS A 692 25.77 42.51 -4.82
C HIS A 692 25.68 44.04 -4.75
N VAL A 693 24.88 44.65 -5.63
CA VAL A 693 24.63 46.11 -5.69
C VAL A 693 23.12 46.37 -5.72
N ARG A 694 22.57 46.93 -4.64
CA ARG A 694 21.14 47.23 -4.49
C ARG A 694 20.95 48.75 -4.46
N GLY A 695 20.10 49.29 -5.33
CA GLY A 695 19.82 50.74 -5.40
C GLY A 695 21.01 51.63 -5.85
N GLY A 696 22.14 51.06 -6.26
CA GLY A 696 23.37 51.78 -6.60
C GLY A 696 24.45 51.75 -5.52
N GLU A 697 24.15 51.19 -4.34
CA GLU A 697 25.14 50.96 -3.27
C GLU A 697 25.52 49.47 -3.22
N CYS A 698 26.81 49.20 -3.03
CA CYS A 698 27.39 47.87 -3.03
C CYS A 698 27.45 47.33 -1.60
N GLN A 699 26.81 46.18 -1.34
CA GLN A 699 26.70 45.61 0.00
C GLN A 699 27.72 44.50 0.21
N THR A 700 28.45 44.59 1.33
CA THR A 700 29.48 43.61 1.72
C THR A 700 28.83 42.37 2.33
N GLY A 701 28.53 41.38 1.49
CA GLY A 701 28.17 40.03 1.93
C GLY A 701 29.33 39.33 2.66
N ASN A 702 29.01 38.28 3.40
CA ASN A 702 29.98 37.39 4.05
C ASN A 702 30.21 36.17 3.12
N PRO A 703 31.42 35.60 2.96
CA PRO A 703 32.65 35.85 3.72
C PRO A 703 33.29 37.23 3.48
N SER A 704 34.03 37.70 4.47
CA SER A 704 34.56 39.07 4.59
C SER A 704 35.72 39.44 3.63
N GLY A 705 35.66 39.00 2.36
CA GLY A 705 36.66 39.28 1.32
C GLY A 705 36.25 40.37 0.32
N CYS A 706 34.95 40.55 0.08
CA CYS A 706 34.43 41.46 -0.94
C CYS A 706 34.62 42.95 -0.55
N ARG A 707 35.48 43.67 -1.28
CA ARG A 707 35.60 45.14 -1.22
C ARG A 707 35.03 45.79 -2.48
N CYS A 708 34.16 46.77 -2.28
CA CYS A 708 33.50 47.52 -3.35
C CYS A 708 34.40 48.67 -3.86
N PRO A 709 34.48 48.96 -5.18
CA PRO A 709 35.35 50.03 -5.69
C PRO A 709 34.92 51.43 -5.20
N GLY A 710 35.66 51.99 -4.26
CA GLY A 710 35.39 53.34 -3.71
C GLY A 710 35.67 53.49 -2.20
N ASP A 711 36.05 52.42 -1.50
CA ASP A 711 36.50 52.49 -0.11
C ASP A 711 37.81 53.31 0.03
N SER A 712 37.83 54.21 1.02
CA SER A 712 38.61 55.46 0.98
C SER A 712 40.14 55.34 1.22
N GLU A 713 40.71 54.13 1.21
CA GLU A 713 42.15 53.90 1.44
C GLU A 713 42.88 53.12 0.32
N THR A 714 42.21 52.85 -0.81
CA THR A 714 42.83 52.11 -1.94
C THR A 714 43.74 52.98 -2.81
N ARG A 715 45.02 53.13 -2.42
CA ARG A 715 46.06 53.66 -3.32
C ARG A 715 46.36 52.66 -4.45
N VAL A 716 45.84 52.93 -5.64
CA VAL A 716 46.15 52.14 -6.86
C VAL A 716 47.64 52.22 -7.18
N VAL A 717 48.30 51.06 -7.19
CA VAL A 717 49.61 50.81 -7.80
C VAL A 717 49.42 49.68 -8.83
N ALA A 718 50.28 49.62 -9.85
CA ALA A 718 49.96 48.98 -11.13
C ALA A 718 49.67 47.46 -11.08
N HIS A 719 48.47 47.10 -11.54
CA HIS A 719 48.16 45.86 -12.29
C HIS A 719 48.55 44.49 -11.71
N GLU A 720 48.50 44.29 -10.40
CA GLU A 720 48.40 42.94 -9.81
C GLU A 720 47.02 42.74 -9.18
N TRP A 721 46.34 41.64 -9.52
CA TRP A 721 45.19 41.10 -8.80
C TRP A 721 45.70 39.90 -7.99
N ASP A 722 46.00 40.13 -6.72
CA ASP A 722 46.63 39.14 -5.84
C ASP A 722 45.64 38.06 -5.38
N CYS A 723 45.52 36.99 -6.15
CA CYS A 723 44.97 35.72 -5.69
C CYS A 723 46.02 34.98 -4.84
N VAL A 724 46.10 35.32 -3.55
CA VAL A 724 47.05 34.76 -2.59
C VAL A 724 47.04 33.22 -2.61
N GLY A 725 48.09 32.60 -3.16
CA GLY A 725 48.27 31.15 -3.13
C GLY A 725 48.78 30.46 -4.41
N GLY A 726 49.00 31.19 -5.51
CA GLY A 726 49.58 30.65 -6.75
C GLY A 726 51.08 30.91 -6.90
N VAL A 727 51.86 29.93 -7.40
CA VAL A 727 53.30 30.12 -7.68
C VAL A 727 53.49 30.68 -9.09
N ASN A 728 54.08 31.89 -9.18
CA ASN A 728 54.31 32.56 -10.45
C ASN A 728 55.31 31.84 -11.35
N CYS A 729 54.86 31.38 -12.52
CA CYS A 729 55.72 31.11 -13.68
C CYS A 729 55.74 32.35 -14.58
N ASN A 730 56.93 32.84 -14.92
CA ASN A 730 57.09 34.08 -15.68
C ASN A 730 57.10 33.80 -17.19
N TRP A 731 56.49 34.67 -18.00
CA TRP A 731 56.18 34.37 -19.42
C TRP A 731 57.40 34.50 -20.37
N ASP A 732 58.39 35.33 -20.04
CA ASP A 732 59.49 35.71 -20.93
C ASP A 732 60.86 35.10 -20.54
N ASP A 733 61.04 33.79 -20.71
CA ASP A 733 62.38 33.23 -21.04
C ASP A 733 62.26 32.13 -22.11
N ILE A 734 63.03 32.29 -23.19
CA ILE A 734 62.92 31.49 -24.42
C ILE A 734 63.98 30.37 -24.47
N ASN A 735 64.90 30.31 -23.50
CA ASN A 735 65.89 29.22 -23.39
C ASN A 735 65.38 28.11 -22.46
N GLY A 736 64.47 27.29 -22.97
CA GLY A 736 63.61 26.43 -22.15
C GLY A 736 64.31 25.37 -21.29
N GLN A 737 63.94 25.33 -20.01
CA GLN A 737 63.91 24.13 -19.17
C GLN A 737 62.85 24.28 -18.06
N GLY A 738 61.89 23.34 -17.98
CA GLY A 738 61.10 23.09 -16.78
C GLY A 738 59.72 23.74 -16.65
N CYS A 739 58.71 23.13 -17.27
CA CYS A 739 57.33 23.08 -16.75
C CYS A 739 56.72 21.68 -17.04
N PRO A 740 55.88 21.09 -16.16
CA PRO A 740 55.28 19.78 -16.40
C PRO A 740 54.23 19.80 -17.53
N SER A 741 54.01 18.64 -18.16
CA SER A 741 53.32 18.51 -19.45
C SER A 741 51.85 18.07 -19.37
N GLU A 742 51.13 18.38 -18.28
CA GLU A 742 49.79 17.82 -18.00
C GLU A 742 48.76 18.89 -17.60
N LEU A 743 48.31 19.67 -18.59
CA LEU A 743 46.97 20.31 -18.59
C LEU A 743 46.42 20.28 -20.03
N PRO A 744 45.29 19.59 -20.30
CA PRO A 744 44.62 19.66 -21.59
C PRO A 744 44.05 21.05 -21.91
N LEU A 745 43.85 21.29 -23.21
CA LEU A 745 43.04 22.38 -23.75
C LEU A 745 41.56 22.18 -23.28
N ASP A 746 40.67 23.17 -23.19
CA ASP A 746 40.52 24.35 -24.05
C ASP A 746 40.13 25.63 -23.28
N TYR A 747 40.77 26.77 -23.60
CA TYR A 747 40.27 28.11 -23.27
C TYR A 747 40.80 29.13 -24.30
N TYR A 748 39.97 29.54 -25.27
CA TYR A 748 40.42 30.37 -26.40
C TYR A 748 39.43 31.48 -26.81
N ALA A 749 39.99 32.59 -27.29
CA ALA A 749 39.34 33.78 -27.87
C ALA A 749 38.55 34.74 -26.95
N ARG A 750 38.50 36.01 -27.38
CA ARG A 750 37.99 37.23 -26.73
C ARG A 750 37.53 38.18 -27.86
N CYS A 751 36.42 38.95 -27.79
CA CYS A 751 36.01 39.97 -28.82
C CYS A 751 34.79 40.85 -28.44
N LYS A 752 34.30 41.75 -29.34
CA LYS A 752 33.22 42.77 -29.12
C LYS A 752 31.81 42.39 -29.54
N ASN A 753 30.89 43.13 -28.94
CA ASN A 753 29.53 43.37 -29.38
C ASN A 753 29.40 44.74 -30.09
N PRO A 754 29.17 44.77 -31.39
CA PRO A 754 28.35 45.78 -32.02
C PRO A 754 26.87 45.39 -31.87
N SER A 755 26.11 46.22 -31.15
CA SER A 755 24.64 46.37 -31.22
C SER A 755 23.65 45.36 -30.59
N ASN A 756 24.02 44.28 -29.88
CA ASN A 756 23.09 43.47 -29.06
C ASN A 756 23.77 42.58 -27.98
N ASN A 757 23.80 43.01 -26.72
CA ASN A 757 24.18 42.30 -25.46
C ASN A 757 25.46 41.40 -25.42
N ASN A 758 26.37 41.69 -24.46
CA ASN A 758 27.40 40.79 -23.89
C ASN A 758 28.65 40.39 -24.72
N ARG A 759 29.44 41.34 -25.26
CA ARG A 759 30.85 41.14 -25.74
C ARG A 759 31.65 42.48 -25.78
N TYR A 760 32.99 42.50 -25.58
CA TYR A 760 33.84 43.73 -25.67
C TYR A 760 35.25 43.57 -26.37
N ILE A 761 35.54 44.36 -27.42
CA ILE A 761 36.90 44.73 -27.94
C ILE A 761 37.31 46.02 -27.21
N CYS A 762 38.57 46.08 -26.79
CA CYS A 762 39.24 47.28 -26.31
C CYS A 762 40.09 47.90 -27.46
N PRO A 763 39.83 49.14 -27.90
CA PRO A 763 40.77 49.88 -28.74
C PRO A 763 41.89 50.46 -27.84
N GLY A 764 43.15 50.04 -28.03
CA GLY A 764 44.22 50.48 -27.12
C GLY A 764 45.68 50.21 -27.52
N THR A 765 46.00 49.09 -28.17
CA THR A 765 47.35 48.80 -28.67
C THR A 765 47.32 48.23 -30.09
N VAL A 766 48.30 48.62 -30.91
CA VAL A 766 48.17 48.60 -32.38
C VAL A 766 48.34 47.21 -33.03
N ASN A 767 48.61 46.15 -32.26
CA ASN A 767 48.88 44.79 -32.79
C ASN A 767 48.24 43.64 -31.99
N ALA A 768 47.41 43.90 -30.98
CA ALA A 768 46.78 42.85 -30.17
C ALA A 768 45.37 43.23 -29.68
N PRO A 769 44.33 43.12 -30.53
CA PRO A 769 42.97 43.30 -30.07
C PRO A 769 42.54 42.15 -29.14
N ASN A 770 41.64 42.47 -28.22
CA ASN A 770 40.86 41.56 -27.37
C ASN A 770 41.52 41.06 -26.07
N VAL A 771 41.10 41.68 -24.97
CA VAL A 771 41.21 41.17 -23.61
C VAL A 771 39.81 41.20 -23.02
N THR A 772 39.28 40.03 -22.68
CA THR A 772 38.02 39.91 -21.92
C THR A 772 38.36 39.26 -20.58
N CYS A 773 37.85 39.85 -19.50
CA CYS A 773 37.72 39.24 -18.19
C CYS A 773 36.23 39.04 -17.96
N VAL A 774 35.83 37.84 -17.52
CA VAL A 774 34.46 37.50 -17.15
C VAL A 774 34.49 37.18 -15.66
N SER A 775 33.51 37.68 -14.90
CA SER A 775 33.29 37.22 -13.54
C SER A 775 32.81 35.77 -13.58
N ASN A 776 33.59 34.83 -13.05
CA ASN A 776 33.26 33.39 -13.05
C ASN A 776 32.11 33.01 -12.09
N CYS A 777 31.19 33.94 -11.78
CA CYS A 777 29.88 33.62 -11.24
C CYS A 777 29.10 32.89 -12.34
N ARG A 778 29.23 31.56 -12.41
CA ARG A 778 28.37 30.72 -13.25
C ARG A 778 26.99 30.68 -12.60
N TYR A 779 25.97 31.08 -13.34
CA TYR A 779 24.61 30.64 -13.02
C TYR A 779 24.52 29.17 -13.37
N GLN A 780 23.99 28.37 -12.45
CA GLN A 780 23.34 27.12 -12.79
C GLN A 780 21.86 27.34 -12.56
N ALA A 781 21.05 27.09 -13.58
CA ALA A 781 19.63 26.83 -13.35
C ALA A 781 19.53 25.38 -12.88
N GLU A 782 19.04 25.17 -11.67
CA GLU A 782 18.58 23.85 -11.23
C GLU A 782 17.10 23.72 -11.57
N PRO A 783 16.63 22.55 -12.04
CA PRO A 783 15.22 22.36 -12.34
C PRO A 783 14.34 22.54 -11.09
N PHE A 784 13.08 22.87 -11.31
CA PHE A 784 12.09 22.90 -10.22
C PHE A 784 11.86 21.46 -9.75
N ALA A 785 12.11 21.19 -8.46
CA ALA A 785 12.28 19.82 -7.96
C ALA A 785 11.64 19.62 -6.58
N GLY A 786 11.31 18.35 -6.27
CA GLY A 786 10.89 17.92 -4.94
C GLY A 786 9.59 18.55 -4.42
N TYR A 787 8.67 18.95 -5.30
CA TYR A 787 7.41 19.55 -4.87
C TYR A 787 6.55 18.56 -4.07
N GLU A 788 6.27 18.91 -2.82
CA GLU A 788 5.39 18.17 -1.93
C GLU A 788 4.33 19.09 -1.33
N PHE A 789 3.05 18.80 -1.56
CA PHE A 789 1.97 19.54 -0.90
C PHE A 789 1.83 19.14 0.58
N LEU A 790 1.67 20.16 1.43
CA LEU A 790 1.60 20.04 2.89
C LEU A 790 0.21 20.28 3.47
N GLY A 791 -0.83 20.32 2.62
CA GLY A 791 -2.23 20.38 3.03
C GLY A 791 -2.74 21.79 3.37
N TYR A 792 -3.84 21.82 4.13
CA TYR A 792 -4.37 23.01 4.79
C TYR A 792 -4.18 22.90 6.32
N PRO A 793 -3.74 23.97 7.03
CA PRO A 793 -3.46 23.93 8.47
C PRO A 793 -4.71 23.74 9.32
N GLU A 794 -5.82 24.33 8.90
CA GLU A 794 -7.11 24.21 9.57
C GLU A 794 -8.26 24.26 8.56
N ILE A 795 -9.33 23.53 8.88
CA ILE A 795 -10.56 23.46 8.10
C ILE A 795 -11.77 23.48 9.02
N GLU A 796 -12.72 24.36 8.71
CA GLU A 796 -14.03 24.42 9.31
C GLU A 796 -15.05 23.70 8.40
N SER A 797 -15.89 22.86 8.99
CA SER A 797 -16.95 22.10 8.32
C SER A 797 -18.31 22.47 8.92
N VAL A 798 -19.27 22.77 8.06
CA VAL A 798 -20.66 23.13 8.44
C VAL A 798 -21.63 22.21 7.73
N VAL A 799 -22.26 21.30 8.47
CA VAL A 799 -23.35 20.44 7.99
C VAL A 799 -24.67 21.14 8.28
N TYR A 800 -25.47 21.37 7.25
CA TYR A 800 -26.79 21.99 7.35
C TYR A 800 -27.89 20.97 7.62
N GLU A 801 -29.03 21.42 8.15
CA GLU A 801 -30.23 20.60 8.30
C GLU A 801 -30.75 20.08 6.96
N LYS A 802 -31.55 19.01 7.02
CA LYS A 802 -32.12 18.36 5.84
C LYS A 802 -32.96 19.36 5.04
N ASN A 803 -32.60 19.57 3.78
CA ASN A 803 -33.17 20.55 2.85
C ASN A 803 -32.94 22.04 3.21
N SER A 804 -32.05 22.35 4.16
CA SER A 804 -31.65 23.73 4.48
C SER A 804 -30.28 24.10 3.89
N THR A 805 -30.07 25.40 3.73
CA THR A 805 -28.77 26.03 3.40
C THR A 805 -28.40 27.14 4.38
N SER A 806 -29.11 27.22 5.52
CA SER A 806 -28.93 28.25 6.55
C SER A 806 -28.90 27.69 7.97
N ASP A 807 -29.69 26.65 8.22
CA ASP A 807 -29.89 26.09 9.56
C ASP A 807 -28.83 25.00 9.80
N ILE A 808 -28.04 25.13 10.84
CA ILE A 808 -26.84 24.31 11.07
C ILE A 808 -27.21 23.08 11.90
N ALA A 809 -27.04 21.88 11.34
CA ALA A 809 -27.21 20.61 12.05
C ALA A 809 -25.96 20.23 12.86
N ALA A 810 -24.77 20.51 12.34
CA ALA A 810 -23.51 20.31 13.03
C ALA A 810 -22.43 21.25 12.48
N LYS A 811 -21.50 21.67 13.33
CA LYS A 811 -20.32 22.43 12.94
C LYS A 811 -19.07 21.90 13.65
N SER A 812 -17.96 21.80 12.94
CA SER A 812 -16.66 21.40 13.50
C SER A 812 -15.51 22.18 12.88
N LYS A 813 -14.36 22.20 13.55
CA LYS A 813 -13.11 22.76 13.02
C LYS A 813 -11.91 21.92 13.43
N VAL A 814 -11.14 21.46 12.45
CA VAL A 814 -10.00 20.55 12.62
C VAL A 814 -8.71 21.28 12.28
N PHE A 815 -7.63 20.97 12.99
CA PHE A 815 -6.30 21.57 12.85
C PHE A 815 -5.27 20.45 12.68
N TYR A 816 -4.38 20.61 11.71
CA TYR A 816 -3.40 19.61 11.28
C TYR A 816 -1.96 20.08 11.50
N HIS A 817 -1.03 19.13 11.65
CA HIS A 817 0.39 19.39 11.43
C HIS A 817 0.68 19.45 9.92
N GLN A 818 1.60 20.33 9.51
CA GLN A 818 1.96 20.54 8.09
C GLN A 818 3.48 20.50 7.87
N ALA A 819 4.16 21.57 8.28
CA ALA A 819 5.59 21.78 8.23
C ALA A 819 6.14 21.96 9.65
N MET A 820 7.45 21.95 9.77
CA MET A 820 8.20 22.56 10.86
C MET A 820 8.76 23.87 10.30
N GLU A 821 8.39 25.01 10.87
CA GLU A 821 8.70 26.33 10.32
C GLU A 821 9.38 27.22 11.37
N THR A 822 10.59 27.65 11.05
CA THR A 822 11.41 28.56 11.87
C THR A 822 12.01 29.64 10.97
N ALA A 823 12.58 30.69 11.57
CA ALA A 823 13.20 31.79 10.82
C ALA A 823 14.43 31.39 9.97
N SER A 824 14.90 30.15 10.04
CA SER A 824 16.06 29.66 9.28
C SER A 824 15.96 28.17 8.91
N CYS A 825 14.75 27.61 8.85
CA CYS A 825 14.49 26.24 8.41
C CYS A 825 13.00 26.04 8.16
N PHE A 826 12.68 25.45 7.01
CA PHE A 826 11.35 24.99 6.63
C PHE A 826 11.46 23.58 6.07
N LYS A 827 10.87 22.59 6.73
CA LYS A 827 10.80 21.20 6.22
C LYS A 827 9.41 20.60 6.50
N PRO A 828 8.89 19.69 5.65
CA PRO A 828 7.67 18.92 5.91
C PRO A 828 7.67 18.33 7.32
N SER A 829 6.53 18.32 8.01
CA SER A 829 6.46 17.77 9.37
C SER A 829 6.41 16.23 9.31
N PRO A 830 7.15 15.50 10.16
CA PRO A 830 6.93 14.07 10.35
C PRO A 830 5.54 13.72 10.90
N LEU A 831 4.76 14.72 11.33
CA LEU A 831 3.36 14.59 11.73
C LEU A 831 2.37 15.05 10.64
N LYS A 832 2.82 15.36 9.41
CA LYS A 832 2.00 15.94 8.33
C LYS A 832 0.66 15.20 8.16
N GLY A 833 -0.46 15.95 8.24
CA GLY A 833 -1.82 15.41 8.14
C GLY A 833 -2.36 14.76 9.42
N ALA A 834 -1.57 14.62 10.50
CA ALA A 834 -2.08 14.23 11.81
C ALA A 834 -2.88 15.38 12.44
N VAL A 835 -4.00 15.04 13.08
CA VAL A 835 -4.88 16.00 13.76
C VAL A 835 -4.24 16.43 15.08
N LYS A 836 -3.84 17.69 15.19
CA LYS A 836 -3.35 18.31 16.43
C LYS A 836 -4.50 18.68 17.36
N GLN A 837 -5.58 19.20 16.78
CA GLN A 837 -6.75 19.68 17.52
C GLN A 837 -8.02 19.48 16.68
N SER A 838 -9.13 19.17 17.36
CA SER A 838 -10.48 19.17 16.78
C SER A 838 -11.43 19.92 17.70
N LEU A 839 -12.35 20.69 17.12
CA LEU A 839 -13.42 21.41 17.78
C LEU A 839 -14.76 20.92 17.22
N VAL A 840 -15.72 20.60 18.09
CA VAL A 840 -17.09 20.24 17.70
C VAL A 840 -18.04 21.18 18.43
N TYR A 841 -18.73 22.02 17.66
CA TYR A 841 -19.60 23.07 18.18
C TYR A 841 -21.01 22.53 18.45
N ASN A 842 -21.68 23.06 19.47
CA ASN A 842 -23.11 22.84 19.67
C ASN A 842 -23.90 23.65 18.62
N ALA A 843 -24.90 23.03 17.98
CA ALA A 843 -25.68 23.66 16.92
C ALA A 843 -26.49 24.88 17.41
N ASP A 844 -27.04 24.83 18.64
CA ASP A 844 -27.87 25.89 19.21
C ASP A 844 -27.06 27.11 19.69
N ASP A 845 -25.81 26.91 20.09
CA ASP A 845 -24.91 27.92 20.65
C ASP A 845 -23.46 27.67 20.21
N LEU A 846 -23.05 28.29 19.10
CA LEU A 846 -21.69 28.19 18.55
C LEU A 846 -20.58 28.74 19.48
N ASN A 847 -20.91 29.37 20.60
CA ASN A 847 -19.90 29.70 21.62
C ASN A 847 -19.52 28.47 22.46
N ARG A 848 -20.39 27.44 22.50
CA ARG A 848 -20.16 26.17 23.17
C ARG A 848 -19.59 25.16 22.20
N TYR A 849 -18.49 24.55 22.60
CA TYR A 849 -17.88 23.45 21.86
C TYR A 849 -17.26 22.43 22.80
N GLN A 850 -17.06 21.24 22.27
CA GLN A 850 -16.09 20.27 22.76
C GLN A 850 -14.77 20.47 21.99
N GLN A 851 -13.65 20.30 22.67
CA GLN A 851 -12.30 20.33 22.09
C GLN A 851 -11.62 19.00 22.36
N GLN A 852 -11.01 18.40 21.35
CA GLN A 852 -10.02 17.34 21.52
C GLN A 852 -8.64 17.88 21.10
N LEU A 853 -7.62 17.55 21.89
CA LEU A 853 -6.21 17.75 21.59
C LEU A 853 -5.55 16.39 21.52
N GLN A 854 -4.64 16.19 20.56
CA GLN A 854 -3.79 15.02 20.48
C GLN A 854 -2.34 15.47 20.45
N SER A 855 -1.49 14.77 21.21
CA SER A 855 -0.05 15.01 21.22
C SER A 855 0.73 13.76 20.87
N PHE A 856 1.84 14.00 20.18
CA PHE A 856 2.65 12.96 19.55
C PHE A 856 4.10 13.03 20.01
N LYS A 857 4.79 11.90 19.90
CA LYS A 857 6.25 11.81 19.83
C LYS A 857 6.68 11.32 18.46
N VAL A 858 7.83 11.78 18.01
CA VAL A 858 8.51 11.32 16.80
C VAL A 858 9.86 10.75 17.18
N ARG A 859 10.17 9.56 16.66
CA ARG A 859 11.44 8.85 16.87
C ARG A 859 12.35 9.02 15.66
N PHE A 860 13.57 9.49 15.90
CA PHE A 860 14.59 9.79 14.89
C PHE A 860 15.80 8.87 15.06
N GLY A 861 16.24 8.19 14.01
CA GLY A 861 17.30 7.17 14.02
C GLY A 861 16.77 5.78 13.65
N THR A 862 17.65 4.77 13.67
CA THR A 862 17.33 3.37 13.28
C THR A 862 16.31 2.71 14.21
N MET A 863 15.41 1.86 13.70
CA MET A 863 14.34 1.24 14.50
C MET A 863 14.88 0.33 15.62
N PHE A 864 15.95 -0.42 15.34
CA PHE A 864 16.56 -1.41 16.25
C PHE A 864 17.92 -0.98 16.83
N GLY A 865 18.26 0.31 16.74
CA GLY A 865 19.53 0.86 17.22
C GLY A 865 19.36 2.10 18.09
N THR A 866 20.33 3.01 18.04
CA THR A 866 20.24 4.30 18.72
C THR A 866 19.21 5.20 18.04
N TYR A 867 18.38 5.88 18.83
CA TYR A 867 17.43 6.88 18.37
C TYR A 867 17.32 8.03 19.37
N ASP A 868 16.77 9.15 18.91
CA ASP A 868 16.30 10.29 19.69
C ASP A 868 14.76 10.34 19.62
N GLU A 869 14.10 10.92 20.61
CA GLU A 869 12.64 11.15 20.61
C GLU A 869 12.35 12.61 20.90
N LYS A 870 11.53 13.24 20.06
CA LYS A 870 11.00 14.60 20.27
C LYS A 870 9.50 14.57 20.47
N GLY A 871 9.00 15.37 21.39
CA GLY A 871 7.60 15.75 21.42
C GLY A 871 7.22 16.62 20.22
N ASP A 872 5.95 16.59 19.85
CA ASP A 872 5.32 17.48 18.87
C ASP A 872 5.69 18.97 19.00
N THR A 873 5.87 19.45 20.23
CA THR A 873 6.27 20.82 20.60
C THR A 873 7.78 21.09 20.54
N GLU A 874 8.61 20.05 20.39
CA GLU A 874 10.07 20.16 20.27
C GLU A 874 10.54 20.08 18.81
N LEU A 875 9.68 19.64 17.90
CA LEU A 875 9.97 19.38 16.48
C LEU A 875 10.60 20.57 15.75
N ASP A 876 10.06 21.78 15.92
CA ASP A 876 10.59 22.99 15.26
C ASP A 876 12.05 23.26 15.64
N SER A 877 12.45 22.94 16.88
CA SER A 877 13.85 23.08 17.34
C SER A 877 14.81 22.06 16.73
N TYR A 878 14.29 20.98 16.15
CA TYR A 878 15.06 19.93 15.49
C TYR A 878 15.16 20.12 13.96
N CYS A 879 14.43 21.09 13.39
CA CYS A 879 14.30 21.31 11.94
C CYS A 879 15.65 21.36 11.20
N GLY A 880 16.62 22.14 11.69
CA GLY A 880 17.95 22.29 11.06
C GLY A 880 18.86 21.06 11.16
N SER A 881 18.41 19.97 11.79
CA SER A 881 19.09 18.67 11.87
C SER A 881 18.20 17.50 11.43
N TYR A 882 17.02 17.80 10.89
CA TYR A 882 16.06 16.80 10.45
C TYR A 882 16.22 16.51 8.97
N GLU A 883 16.71 15.30 8.63
CA GLU A 883 16.63 14.80 7.25
C GLU A 883 15.41 13.90 7.05
N LEU A 884 14.57 14.33 6.12
CA LEU A 884 13.19 13.88 5.89
C LEU A 884 13.08 12.37 5.81
N GLU A 885 13.94 11.78 4.99
CA GLU A 885 13.85 10.40 4.51
C GLU A 885 14.74 9.44 5.31
N GLU A 886 15.87 9.92 5.85
CA GLU A 886 16.80 9.08 6.62
C GLU A 886 16.36 8.88 8.07
N THR A 887 15.81 9.92 8.71
CA THR A 887 15.79 9.97 10.19
C THR A 887 14.52 9.40 10.83
N VAL A 888 13.31 9.68 10.35
CA VAL A 888 12.08 9.33 11.07
C VAL A 888 11.79 7.84 10.99
N SER A 889 11.81 7.14 12.13
CA SER A 889 11.50 5.70 12.24
C SER A 889 10.20 5.38 12.95
N MET A 890 9.56 6.36 13.62
CA MET A 890 8.24 6.15 14.22
C MET A 890 7.51 7.44 14.58
N VAL A 891 6.18 7.39 14.55
CA VAL A 891 5.27 8.39 15.12
C VAL A 891 4.40 7.68 16.16
N LEU A 892 4.25 8.26 17.35
CA LEU A 892 3.59 7.66 18.50
C LEU A 892 2.59 8.66 19.11
N ALA A 893 1.32 8.28 19.24
CA ALA A 893 0.30 9.10 19.88
C ALA A 893 0.35 8.89 21.41
N THR A 894 0.85 9.88 22.15
CA THR A 894 1.20 9.72 23.57
C THR A 894 0.14 10.27 24.52
N GLU A 895 -0.62 11.29 24.12
CA GLU A 895 -1.65 11.90 24.95
C GLU A 895 -2.86 12.35 24.12
N SER A 896 -4.06 12.17 24.68
CA SER A 896 -5.30 12.76 24.19
C SER A 896 -6.03 13.45 25.35
N VAL A 897 -6.37 14.72 25.16
CA VAL A 897 -7.14 15.53 26.12
C VAL A 897 -8.45 15.96 25.49
N ALA A 898 -9.57 15.68 26.16
CA ALA A 898 -10.88 16.18 25.78
C ALA A 898 -11.34 17.27 26.77
N LYS A 899 -11.93 18.36 26.26
CA LYS A 899 -12.53 19.45 27.05
C LYS A 899 -13.96 19.68 26.58
N SER A 900 -14.90 19.79 27.51
CA SER A 900 -16.33 19.86 27.21
C SER A 900 -16.97 21.16 27.67
N ILE A 901 -17.85 21.71 26.82
CA ILE A 901 -18.72 22.86 27.11
C ILE A 901 -17.88 24.11 27.42
N MET A 902 -17.06 24.50 26.45
CA MET A 902 -16.32 25.78 26.39
C MET A 902 -17.29 26.98 26.30
N PRO A 903 -16.86 28.25 26.51
CA PRO A 903 -15.50 28.74 26.78
C PRO A 903 -15.05 28.66 28.24
N SER A 904 -15.96 28.38 29.18
CA SER A 904 -15.63 28.03 30.57
C SER A 904 -15.90 26.54 30.76
N PRO A 905 -14.91 25.67 30.45
CA PRO A 905 -15.12 24.24 30.31
C PRO A 905 -15.62 23.59 31.62
N GLN A 906 -16.63 22.73 31.48
CA GLN A 906 -17.33 22.11 32.60
C GLN A 906 -16.81 20.72 32.96
N LEU A 907 -16.07 20.09 32.05
CA LEU A 907 -15.45 18.78 32.24
C LEU A 907 -14.25 18.68 31.30
N CYS A 908 -13.09 18.27 31.81
CA CYS A 908 -11.94 17.90 30.99
C CYS A 908 -11.42 16.54 31.43
N THR A 909 -11.02 15.72 30.47
CA THR A 909 -10.50 14.37 30.71
C THR A 909 -9.24 14.11 29.90
N LYS A 910 -8.40 13.21 30.41
CA LYS A 910 -7.08 12.90 29.83
C LYS A 910 -6.84 11.40 29.76
N SER A 911 -6.26 10.96 28.65
CA SER A 911 -5.67 9.63 28.52
C SER A 911 -4.26 9.70 27.96
N THR A 912 -3.36 8.87 28.48
CA THR A 912 -1.96 8.79 28.06
C THR A 912 -1.59 7.35 27.72
N VAL A 913 -0.74 7.17 26.71
CA VAL A 913 -0.23 5.87 26.26
C VAL A 913 1.28 5.81 26.48
N ASP A 914 1.73 4.75 27.14
CA ASP A 914 3.14 4.39 27.25
C ASP A 914 3.44 3.17 26.37
N TYR A 915 4.54 3.29 25.63
CA TYR A 915 5.01 2.34 24.63
C TYR A 915 6.24 1.55 25.09
N ASN A 916 6.76 1.81 26.30
CA ASN A 916 7.79 0.98 26.92
C ASN A 916 7.19 -0.32 27.45
N ASN A 917 8.01 -1.38 27.57
CA ASN A 917 7.62 -2.59 28.27
C ASN A 917 7.28 -2.27 29.74
N LEU A 918 6.48 -3.11 30.38
CA LEU A 918 6.01 -2.88 31.77
C LEU A 918 7.10 -2.93 32.86
N ASP A 919 8.35 -3.28 32.51
CA ASP A 919 9.52 -3.15 33.38
C ASP A 919 10.28 -1.82 33.19
N GLY A 920 9.78 -0.93 32.31
CA GLY A 920 10.39 0.34 31.94
C GLY A 920 11.46 0.23 30.85
N SER A 921 11.69 -0.96 30.26
CA SER A 921 12.61 -1.11 29.14
C SER A 921 11.98 -0.72 27.80
N ILE A 922 12.81 -0.28 26.85
CA ILE A 922 12.39 0.15 25.51
C ILE A 922 11.75 -1.01 24.73
N ASP A 923 10.59 -0.77 24.12
CA ASP A 923 10.07 -1.59 23.04
C ASP A 923 10.45 -1.00 21.67
N HIS A 924 11.19 -1.78 20.89
CA HIS A 924 11.56 -1.44 19.51
C HIS A 924 10.39 -1.50 18.54
N TYR A 925 9.35 -2.28 18.85
CA TYR A 925 8.10 -2.33 18.08
C TYR A 925 7.11 -1.25 18.50
N ALA A 926 7.36 -0.54 19.61
CA ALA A 926 6.46 0.42 20.27
C ALA A 926 5.00 -0.03 20.22
N LEU A 927 4.70 -1.08 20.98
CA LEU A 927 3.34 -1.56 21.21
C LEU A 927 2.77 -0.85 22.45
N PRO A 928 1.45 -0.58 22.51
CA PRO A 928 0.86 0.13 23.65
C PRO A 928 0.74 -0.79 24.87
N HIS A 929 1.81 -0.92 25.66
CA HIS A 929 1.82 -1.81 26.83
C HIS A 929 0.95 -1.29 27.97
N LYS A 930 0.83 0.03 28.12
CA LYS A 930 0.12 0.67 29.24
C LYS A 930 -0.62 1.92 28.78
N GLN A 931 -1.93 1.94 29.01
CA GLN A 931 -2.79 3.11 28.81
C GLN A 931 -3.36 3.55 30.16
N ILE A 932 -3.24 4.83 30.48
CA ILE A 932 -3.82 5.43 31.68
C ILE A 932 -4.97 6.33 31.24
N ALA A 933 -6.19 6.03 31.70
CA ALA A 933 -7.33 6.95 31.66
C ALA A 933 -7.41 7.63 33.02
N TRP A 934 -6.95 8.89 33.11
CA TRP A 934 -6.84 9.63 34.37
C TRP A 934 -8.21 9.94 34.99
N GLY A 935 -9.24 10.08 34.15
CA GLY A 935 -10.54 10.59 34.56
C GLY A 935 -10.60 12.08 34.31
N LYS A 936 -11.12 12.85 35.27
CA LYS A 936 -11.06 14.32 35.25
C LYS A 936 -9.64 14.87 35.37
N VAL A 937 -9.40 16.03 34.76
CA VAL A 937 -8.20 16.85 34.94
C VAL A 937 -8.56 18.34 34.96
N ASP A 938 -7.66 19.18 35.47
CA ASP A 938 -7.81 20.64 35.40
C ASP A 938 -7.89 21.11 33.94
N CYS A 939 -8.96 21.83 33.62
CA CYS A 939 -9.22 22.30 32.26
C CYS A 939 -8.27 23.40 31.77
N THR A 940 -7.68 24.18 32.68
CA THR A 940 -6.69 25.23 32.38
C THR A 940 -5.31 24.63 32.18
N ASN A 941 -4.95 23.61 32.98
CA ASN A 941 -3.68 22.88 32.87
C ASN A 941 -3.90 21.35 32.97
N PRO A 942 -4.05 20.62 31.85
CA PRO A 942 -4.20 19.16 31.84
C PRO A 942 -3.01 18.34 32.38
N ALA A 943 -1.94 18.97 32.87
CA ALA A 943 -0.92 18.31 33.69
C ALA A 943 -1.29 18.22 35.18
N ASN A 944 -2.30 18.98 35.64
CA ASN A 944 -2.85 18.87 36.99
C ASN A 944 -4.01 17.87 37.01
N ASP A 945 -3.83 16.76 37.73
CA ASP A 945 -4.82 15.68 37.87
C ASP A 945 -5.96 16.07 38.84
N ASP A 946 -7.22 15.77 38.49
CA ASP A 946 -8.36 15.96 39.40
C ASP A 946 -8.62 14.66 40.16
N THR A 947 -7.94 14.55 41.29
CA THR A 947 -7.98 13.41 42.23
C THR A 947 -9.37 13.07 42.82
N SER A 948 -10.45 13.72 42.36
CA SER A 948 -11.82 13.28 42.62
C SER A 948 -12.22 12.01 41.87
N ASP A 949 -11.58 11.72 40.73
CA ASP A 949 -11.68 10.42 40.03
C ASP A 949 -10.47 9.52 40.34
N ILE A 950 -10.66 8.21 40.20
CA ILE A 950 -9.60 7.22 40.35
C ILE A 950 -9.18 6.75 38.95
N ALA A 951 -7.97 7.14 38.54
CA ALA A 951 -7.35 6.74 37.28
C ALA A 951 -7.44 5.22 37.03
N LYS A 952 -7.72 4.84 35.78
CA LYS A 952 -7.78 3.43 35.35
C LYS A 952 -6.62 3.10 34.45
N TYR A 953 -5.98 1.98 34.74
CA TYR A 953 -4.81 1.50 34.05
C TYR A 953 -5.18 0.26 33.24
N SER A 954 -5.09 0.35 31.92
CA SER A 954 -5.23 -0.78 31.00
C SER A 954 -3.84 -1.25 30.58
N PHE A 955 -3.59 -2.55 30.68
CA PHE A 955 -2.30 -3.16 30.42
C PHE A 955 -2.40 -4.27 29.37
N THR A 956 -1.40 -4.33 28.50
CA THR A 956 -1.17 -5.45 27.57
C THR A 956 0.31 -5.78 27.57
N GLU A 957 0.69 -6.99 27.97
CA GLU A 957 2.01 -7.53 27.66
C GLU A 957 1.98 -8.35 26.36
N TYR A 958 3.07 -8.29 25.61
CA TYR A 958 3.24 -8.99 24.33
C TYR A 958 4.21 -10.17 24.43
N THR A 959 4.15 -11.10 23.47
CA THR A 959 5.12 -12.19 23.28
C THR A 959 6.49 -11.65 22.87
N SER A 960 7.51 -12.52 22.77
CA SER A 960 8.61 -12.26 21.84
C SER A 960 8.11 -12.39 20.38
N PRO A 961 8.73 -11.72 19.39
CA PRO A 961 8.45 -11.96 17.98
C PRO A 961 8.91 -13.37 17.55
N ASN A 962 8.41 -13.88 16.42
CA ASN A 962 9.00 -15.01 15.71
C ASN A 962 9.55 -14.54 14.35
N GLU A 963 10.74 -13.96 14.39
CA GLU A 963 11.48 -13.42 13.24
C GLU A 963 11.67 -14.45 12.11
N ALA A 964 11.71 -15.75 12.42
CA ALA A 964 11.83 -16.82 11.43
C ALA A 964 10.55 -17.08 10.61
N LYS A 965 9.42 -16.47 11.02
CA LYS A 965 8.13 -16.48 10.31
C LYS A 965 7.56 -15.06 10.07
N GLY A 966 8.34 -14.02 10.32
CA GLY A 966 7.91 -12.62 10.20
C GLY A 966 6.92 -12.13 11.28
N LEU A 967 6.39 -13.04 12.12
CA LEU A 967 5.40 -12.70 13.14
C LEU A 967 5.94 -11.69 14.15
N GLN A 968 5.22 -10.57 14.25
CA GLN A 968 5.44 -9.57 15.28
C GLN A 968 4.88 -9.99 16.64
N PRO A 969 5.25 -9.32 17.74
CA PRO A 969 4.75 -9.64 19.08
C PRO A 969 3.22 -9.58 19.15
N GLN A 970 2.60 -10.60 19.74
CA GLN A 970 1.15 -10.70 19.90
C GLN A 970 0.74 -10.56 21.39
N PRO A 971 -0.48 -10.10 21.73
CA PRO A 971 -0.93 -9.94 23.12
C PRO A 971 -0.96 -11.27 23.90
N LYS A 972 0.00 -11.51 24.80
CA LYS A 972 0.05 -12.71 25.65
C LYS A 972 -0.76 -12.56 26.94
N GLU A 973 -0.87 -11.36 27.49
CA GLU A 973 -1.59 -11.10 28.75
C GLU A 973 -2.16 -9.68 28.76
N SER A 974 -3.39 -9.50 29.19
CA SER A 974 -4.00 -8.17 29.36
C SER A 974 -4.90 -8.10 30.60
N TRP A 975 -5.01 -6.92 31.19
CA TRP A 975 -5.84 -6.66 32.37
C TRP A 975 -6.12 -5.16 32.55
N ILE A 976 -7.09 -4.85 33.42
CA ILE A 976 -7.36 -3.50 33.93
C ILE A 976 -6.98 -3.46 35.42
N SER A 977 -6.54 -2.32 35.93
CA SER A 977 -6.36 -2.09 37.37
C SER A 977 -6.67 -0.65 37.80
N ASP A 978 -6.83 -0.45 39.11
CA ASP A 978 -7.03 0.85 39.76
C ASP A 978 -5.71 1.56 40.12
N THR A 979 -4.58 0.83 40.08
CA THR A 979 -3.24 1.37 40.33
C THR A 979 -2.20 0.59 39.50
N ASP A 980 -0.99 1.16 39.38
CA ASP A 980 0.09 0.60 38.55
C ASP A 980 0.54 -0.83 38.97
N VAL A 981 0.30 -1.20 40.22
CA VAL A 981 0.64 -2.51 40.82
C VAL A 981 -0.58 -3.15 41.52
N GLY A 982 -1.78 -2.78 41.09
CA GLY A 982 -3.04 -3.15 41.74
C GLY A 982 -3.54 -4.56 41.42
N VAL A 983 -4.78 -4.83 41.85
CA VAL A 983 -5.50 -6.07 41.51
C VAL A 983 -5.76 -6.10 40.00
N LYS A 984 -5.45 -7.22 39.35
CA LYS A 984 -5.77 -7.43 37.92
C LYS A 984 -7.24 -7.80 37.75
N TYR A 985 -8.04 -6.90 37.17
CA TYR A 985 -9.42 -7.11 36.75
C TYR A 985 -9.48 -7.47 35.26
N ASN A 986 -10.53 -8.18 34.84
CA ASN A 986 -10.72 -8.65 33.44
C ASN A 986 -9.46 -9.32 32.86
N HIS A 987 -8.71 -10.02 33.72
CA HIS A 987 -7.37 -10.52 33.43
C HIS A 987 -7.45 -11.73 32.48
N ALA A 988 -6.89 -11.59 31.28
CA ALA A 988 -6.85 -12.64 30.26
C ALA A 988 -5.42 -13.04 29.93
N ARG A 989 -5.22 -14.33 29.62
CA ARG A 989 -3.98 -14.91 29.10
C ARG A 989 -4.22 -15.60 27.76
N THR A 990 -3.37 -15.33 26.79
CA THR A 990 -3.43 -15.91 25.44
C THR A 990 -2.26 -16.87 25.23
N PHE A 991 -2.53 -18.00 24.59
CA PHE A 991 -1.53 -19.02 24.24
C PHE A 991 -1.57 -19.26 22.73
N TYR A 992 -0.40 -19.26 22.09
CA TYR A 992 -0.29 -19.35 20.64
C TYR A 992 0.22 -20.72 20.18
N ASP A 993 -0.29 -21.23 19.06
CA ASP A 993 0.19 -22.42 18.35
C ASP A 993 0.43 -23.69 19.20
N GLN A 994 -0.39 -23.89 20.25
CA GLN A 994 -0.27 -24.96 21.25
C GLN A 994 1.06 -24.93 22.04
N GLN A 995 1.73 -23.78 22.09
CA GLN A 995 2.98 -23.55 22.81
C GLN A 995 2.75 -23.19 24.29
N ALA A 996 3.87 -22.99 25.01
CA ALA A 996 3.86 -22.44 26.36
C ALA A 996 3.39 -20.98 26.38
N PHE A 997 2.98 -20.50 27.56
CA PHE A 997 2.59 -19.11 27.78
C PHE A 997 3.68 -18.12 27.31
N GLY A 998 3.30 -17.09 26.56
CA GLY A 998 4.21 -16.06 26.05
C GLY A 998 5.08 -16.46 24.84
N VAL A 999 4.93 -17.68 24.32
CA VAL A 999 5.68 -18.18 23.16
C VAL A 999 4.80 -18.18 21.91
N LEU A 1000 5.27 -17.54 20.83
CA LEU A 1000 4.73 -17.74 19.48
C LEU A 1000 5.28 -19.05 18.87
N GLY A 1001 4.42 -19.78 18.17
CA GLY A 1001 4.86 -20.83 17.25
C GLY A 1001 4.98 -20.29 15.83
N ASN A 1002 4.60 -21.11 14.84
CA ASN A 1002 4.81 -20.83 13.43
C ASN A 1002 3.70 -20.04 12.73
N PHE A 1003 2.54 -19.83 13.38
CA PHE A 1003 1.32 -19.34 12.71
C PHE A 1003 0.58 -18.23 13.48
N GLY A 1004 0.90 -17.99 14.76
CA GLY A 1004 0.27 -16.93 15.56
C GLY A 1004 -1.18 -17.23 15.96
N GLN A 1005 -1.60 -18.50 15.97
CA GLN A 1005 -2.99 -18.89 16.21
C GLN A 1005 -3.34 -18.96 17.70
N VAL A 1006 -4.46 -18.36 18.10
CA VAL A 1006 -4.96 -18.42 19.48
C VAL A 1006 -5.43 -19.84 19.82
N SER A 1007 -4.53 -20.63 20.39
CA SER A 1007 -4.75 -22.01 20.79
C SER A 1007 -5.39 -22.18 22.18
N ARG A 1008 -5.28 -21.18 23.06
CA ARG A 1008 -6.07 -21.10 24.30
C ARG A 1008 -6.21 -19.65 24.78
N VAL A 1009 -7.35 -19.34 25.38
CA VAL A 1009 -7.57 -18.16 26.22
C VAL A 1009 -7.95 -18.61 27.63
N SER A 1010 -7.22 -18.15 28.64
CA SER A 1010 -7.52 -18.37 30.05
C SER A 1010 -7.93 -17.07 30.71
N ILE A 1011 -9.18 -16.98 31.17
CA ILE A 1011 -9.67 -15.89 32.02
C ILE A 1011 -9.27 -16.19 33.45
N MET A 1012 -8.57 -15.23 34.05
CA MET A 1012 -7.93 -15.35 35.35
C MET A 1012 -8.74 -14.63 36.43
N ARG A 1013 -8.78 -15.20 37.62
CA ARG A 1013 -9.30 -14.57 38.83
C ARG A 1013 -8.29 -14.78 39.95
N GLU A 1014 -7.87 -13.69 40.60
CA GLU A 1014 -6.93 -13.75 41.74
C GLU A 1014 -5.63 -14.50 41.38
N GLY A 1015 -5.20 -14.42 40.12
CA GLY A 1015 -4.01 -15.10 39.57
C GLY A 1015 -4.20 -16.59 39.18
N ILE A 1016 -5.39 -17.16 39.39
CA ILE A 1016 -5.75 -18.56 39.08
C ILE A 1016 -6.65 -18.59 37.84
N PRO A 1017 -6.49 -19.56 36.90
CA PRO A 1017 -7.45 -19.73 35.81
C PRO A 1017 -8.85 -20.06 36.35
N TYR A 1018 -9.83 -19.22 36.01
CA TYR A 1018 -11.24 -19.37 36.38
C TYR A 1018 -12.05 -20.02 35.26
N SER A 1019 -11.69 -19.74 34.01
CA SER A 1019 -12.34 -20.26 32.80
C SER A 1019 -11.32 -20.36 31.68
N GLU A 1020 -11.16 -21.53 31.05
CA GLU A 1020 -10.27 -21.72 29.89
C GLU A 1020 -11.06 -22.17 28.66
N THR A 1021 -10.79 -21.55 27.51
CA THR A 1021 -11.31 -21.97 26.20
C THR A 1021 -10.12 -22.37 25.33
N THR A 1022 -10.14 -23.59 24.78
CA THR A 1022 -9.00 -24.15 24.01
C THR A 1022 -9.43 -24.41 22.56
N SER A 1023 -8.58 -24.03 21.60
CA SER A 1023 -8.84 -24.10 20.16
C SER A 1023 -7.82 -25.04 19.49
N TYR A 1024 -8.31 -26.01 18.72
CA TYR A 1024 -7.51 -27.01 18.03
C TYR A 1024 -7.66 -26.84 16.52
N TYR A 1025 -6.54 -26.61 15.84
CA TYR A 1025 -6.48 -26.35 14.41
C TYR A 1025 -6.10 -27.60 13.61
N ASN A 1026 -6.58 -27.70 12.37
CA ASN A 1026 -6.33 -28.85 11.51
C ASN A 1026 -4.85 -28.90 11.08
N SER A 1027 -4.20 -30.07 11.16
CA SER A 1027 -2.76 -30.19 10.89
C SER A 1027 -2.36 -29.99 9.43
N SER A 1028 -3.27 -30.22 8.48
CA SER A 1028 -3.03 -30.08 7.03
C SER A 1028 -3.54 -28.75 6.50
N TYR A 1029 -4.57 -28.18 7.14
CA TYR A 1029 -5.16 -26.89 6.77
C TYR A 1029 -5.14 -25.98 8.01
N PRO A 1030 -3.97 -25.42 8.41
CA PRO A 1030 -3.78 -24.81 9.72
C PRO A 1030 -4.77 -23.68 10.00
N TRP A 1031 -5.20 -22.93 8.99
CA TRP A 1031 -6.22 -21.89 9.13
C TRP A 1031 -7.61 -22.38 9.57
N GLN A 1032 -7.88 -23.69 9.52
CA GLN A 1032 -9.17 -24.28 9.90
C GLN A 1032 -9.19 -24.69 11.37
N LEU A 1033 -10.20 -24.22 12.11
CA LEU A 1033 -10.49 -24.66 13.48
C LEU A 1033 -11.19 -26.02 13.43
N ASP A 1034 -10.52 -27.10 13.80
CA ASP A 1034 -11.05 -28.47 13.78
C ASP A 1034 -12.03 -28.72 14.94
N HIS A 1035 -11.64 -28.31 16.16
CA HIS A 1035 -12.52 -28.31 17.32
C HIS A 1035 -12.13 -27.29 18.39
N GLN A 1036 -13.09 -26.99 19.26
CA GLN A 1036 -12.92 -26.07 20.38
C GLN A 1036 -13.48 -26.69 21.66
N THR A 1037 -12.74 -26.59 22.76
CA THR A 1037 -13.15 -27.04 24.09
C THR A 1037 -13.65 -25.84 24.92
N ASP A 1038 -14.87 -25.95 25.44
CA ASP A 1038 -15.49 -24.95 26.33
C ASP A 1038 -14.89 -24.95 27.75
N PRO A 1039 -15.18 -23.95 28.60
CA PRO A 1039 -14.76 -23.90 30.00
C PRO A 1039 -15.27 -25.03 30.91
N LEU A 1040 -16.09 -25.95 30.39
CA LEU A 1040 -16.58 -27.14 31.08
C LEU A 1040 -15.91 -28.43 30.54
N GLY A 1041 -14.87 -28.30 29.70
CA GLY A 1041 -14.11 -29.42 29.14
C GLY A 1041 -14.84 -30.13 27.99
N LYS A 1042 -15.78 -29.48 27.30
CA LYS A 1042 -16.63 -30.09 26.27
C LYS A 1042 -16.25 -29.61 24.87
N ASN A 1043 -16.13 -30.56 23.94
CA ASN A 1043 -15.71 -30.27 22.56
C ASN A 1043 -16.89 -29.99 21.64
N SER A 1044 -16.79 -28.90 20.86
CA SER A 1044 -17.55 -28.68 19.63
C SER A 1044 -16.62 -28.86 18.42
N TYR A 1045 -17.07 -29.54 17.37
CA TYR A 1045 -16.27 -29.81 16.16
C TYR A 1045 -16.82 -29.05 14.95
N ILE A 1046 -15.94 -28.66 14.04
CA ILE A 1046 -16.29 -27.92 12.82
C ILE A 1046 -15.72 -28.67 11.61
N GLU A 1047 -16.54 -28.90 10.59
CA GLU A 1047 -16.10 -29.47 9.30
C GLU A 1047 -16.26 -28.42 8.20
N TYR A 1048 -15.22 -28.26 7.39
CA TYR A 1048 -15.19 -27.34 6.25
C TYR A 1048 -15.37 -28.08 4.93
N ASP A 1049 -15.79 -27.34 3.91
CA ASP A 1049 -15.95 -27.84 2.54
C ASP A 1049 -14.62 -28.39 1.95
N ASN A 1050 -14.72 -29.15 0.86
CA ASN A 1050 -13.58 -29.80 0.18
C ASN A 1050 -13.18 -29.17 -1.16
N ILE A 1051 -13.76 -28.02 -1.53
CA ILE A 1051 -13.58 -27.37 -2.83
C ILE A 1051 -12.78 -26.07 -2.65
N HIS A 1052 -13.23 -25.19 -1.76
CA HIS A 1052 -12.61 -23.91 -1.39
C HIS A 1052 -11.89 -23.95 -0.02
N ARG A 1053 -12.18 -24.95 0.83
CA ARG A 1053 -11.58 -25.11 2.18
C ARG A 1053 -11.82 -23.89 3.09
N ALA A 1054 -12.96 -23.24 2.94
CA ALA A 1054 -13.30 -21.96 3.59
C ALA A 1054 -14.72 -21.94 4.19
N PHE A 1055 -15.67 -22.70 3.62
CA PHE A 1055 -17.08 -22.69 4.03
C PHE A 1055 -17.34 -23.79 5.06
N VAL A 1056 -18.09 -23.48 6.14
CA VAL A 1056 -18.41 -24.44 7.20
C VAL A 1056 -19.60 -25.30 6.80
N VAL A 1057 -19.37 -26.59 6.53
CA VAL A 1057 -20.40 -27.56 6.12
C VAL A 1057 -20.97 -28.37 7.27
N ARG A 1058 -20.30 -28.41 8.44
CA ARG A 1058 -20.89 -28.97 9.67
C ARG A 1058 -20.40 -28.25 10.91
N VAL A 1059 -21.29 -28.10 11.89
CA VAL A 1059 -20.93 -27.85 13.29
C VAL A 1059 -21.57 -28.93 14.17
N LYS A 1060 -20.75 -29.64 14.97
CA LYS A 1060 -21.21 -30.59 15.99
C LYS A 1060 -21.09 -29.95 17.37
N ASN A 1061 -22.19 -29.91 18.12
CA ASN A 1061 -22.17 -29.51 19.52
C ASN A 1061 -21.62 -30.67 20.41
N PRO A 1062 -21.36 -30.44 21.72
CA PRO A 1062 -20.81 -31.48 22.58
C PRO A 1062 -21.78 -32.62 22.97
N LEU A 1063 -23.02 -32.59 22.47
CA LEU A 1063 -23.96 -33.71 22.52
C LEU A 1063 -23.92 -34.55 21.22
N ASN A 1064 -22.95 -34.29 20.34
CA ASN A 1064 -22.79 -34.85 18.99
C ASN A 1064 -24.00 -34.58 18.07
N GLN A 1065 -24.80 -33.56 18.37
CA GLN A 1065 -25.84 -33.08 17.45
C GLN A 1065 -25.18 -32.19 16.40
N SER A 1066 -25.49 -32.44 15.13
CA SER A 1066 -24.94 -31.69 14.00
C SER A 1066 -25.93 -30.65 13.50
N VAL A 1067 -25.44 -29.46 13.15
CA VAL A 1067 -26.01 -28.65 12.08
C VAL A 1067 -25.18 -28.92 10.83
N ILE A 1068 -25.82 -29.10 9.67
CA ILE A 1068 -25.15 -29.33 8.37
C ILE A 1068 -25.55 -28.21 7.41
N SER A 1069 -24.59 -27.70 6.65
CA SER A 1069 -24.78 -26.62 5.67
C SER A 1069 -24.36 -27.08 4.28
N GLU A 1070 -25.20 -26.83 3.27
CA GLU A 1070 -24.88 -27.04 1.85
C GLU A 1070 -24.91 -25.68 1.13
N TYR A 1071 -23.98 -25.50 0.19
CA TYR A 1071 -23.77 -24.26 -0.56
C TYR A 1071 -24.02 -24.49 -2.06
N ASP A 1072 -24.31 -23.43 -2.79
CA ASP A 1072 -24.58 -23.45 -4.24
C ASP A 1072 -23.56 -24.27 -5.08
N PHE A 1073 -22.27 -24.11 -4.77
CA PHE A 1073 -21.17 -24.82 -5.43
C PHE A 1073 -21.00 -26.28 -5.00
N ASN A 1074 -21.67 -26.75 -3.94
CA ASN A 1074 -21.52 -28.12 -3.41
C ASN A 1074 -22.82 -28.91 -3.16
N THR A 1075 -23.99 -28.29 -3.36
CA THR A 1075 -25.28 -29.00 -3.33
C THR A 1075 -25.31 -30.12 -4.37
N ILE A 1076 -25.69 -31.31 -3.94
CA ILE A 1076 -25.88 -32.48 -4.82
C ILE A 1076 -27.28 -32.55 -5.43
N ASP A 1077 -28.15 -31.61 -5.08
CA ASP A 1077 -29.55 -31.56 -5.52
C ASP A 1077 -29.68 -30.78 -6.82
N SER A 1078 -29.76 -31.52 -7.92
CA SER A 1078 -29.95 -31.00 -9.27
C SER A 1078 -31.34 -30.43 -9.56
N SER A 1079 -32.27 -30.46 -8.60
CA SER A 1079 -33.56 -29.75 -8.67
C SER A 1079 -33.53 -28.39 -7.99
N HIS A 1080 -32.47 -28.07 -7.25
CA HIS A 1080 -32.32 -26.77 -6.59
C HIS A 1080 -32.10 -25.66 -7.64
N PRO A 1081 -32.79 -24.50 -7.57
CA PRO A 1081 -32.65 -23.45 -8.60
C PRO A 1081 -31.22 -22.91 -8.75
N ASN A 1082 -30.46 -22.83 -7.65
CA ASN A 1082 -29.05 -22.42 -7.63
C ASN A 1082 -28.05 -23.59 -7.74
N TYR A 1083 -28.44 -24.71 -8.33
CA TYR A 1083 -27.56 -25.86 -8.49
C TYR A 1083 -26.38 -25.54 -9.43
N GLN A 1084 -25.15 -25.65 -8.90
CA GLN A 1084 -23.91 -25.24 -9.56
C GLN A 1084 -23.73 -23.72 -9.79
N ASP A 1085 -24.44 -22.86 -9.05
CA ASP A 1085 -24.02 -21.46 -8.94
C ASP A 1085 -22.69 -21.39 -8.15
N VAL A 1086 -21.99 -20.25 -8.28
CA VAL A 1086 -20.60 -20.07 -7.80
C VAL A 1086 -20.44 -18.80 -6.94
N LEU A 1087 -21.53 -18.40 -6.27
CA LEU A 1087 -21.60 -17.22 -5.42
C LEU A 1087 -21.12 -17.51 -4.00
N GLY A 1088 -21.15 -18.78 -3.55
CA GLY A 1088 -20.86 -19.17 -2.18
C GLY A 1088 -22.08 -19.09 -1.27
N ASN A 1089 -23.28 -19.14 -1.85
CA ASN A 1089 -24.55 -18.93 -1.15
C ASN A 1089 -24.96 -20.18 -0.37
N LEU A 1090 -25.50 -20.00 0.83
CA LEU A 1090 -25.96 -21.06 1.72
C LEU A 1090 -27.35 -21.58 1.30
N VAL A 1091 -27.39 -22.57 0.40
CA VAL A 1091 -28.66 -23.05 -0.17
C VAL A 1091 -29.46 -23.97 0.76
N LYS A 1092 -28.82 -24.69 1.71
CA LYS A 1092 -29.54 -25.52 2.69
C LYS A 1092 -28.88 -25.51 4.06
N VAL A 1093 -29.72 -25.59 5.10
CA VAL A 1093 -29.31 -25.89 6.47
C VAL A 1093 -30.17 -27.01 7.02
N LYS A 1094 -29.54 -28.13 7.41
CA LYS A 1094 -30.18 -29.18 8.19
C LYS A 1094 -29.89 -28.99 9.67
N ASP A 1095 -30.95 -28.98 10.47
CA ASP A 1095 -30.89 -28.68 11.89
C ASP A 1095 -30.52 -29.91 12.78
N MET A 1096 -30.43 -29.68 14.09
CA MET A 1096 -30.14 -30.73 15.08
C MET A 1096 -31.25 -31.79 15.25
N ASN A 1097 -32.43 -31.57 14.67
CA ASN A 1097 -33.53 -32.53 14.60
C ASN A 1097 -33.54 -33.32 13.28
N ASN A 1098 -32.56 -33.08 12.39
CA ASN A 1098 -32.42 -33.64 11.04
C ASN A 1098 -33.44 -33.10 10.01
N GLU A 1099 -34.08 -31.95 10.28
CA GLU A 1099 -35.00 -31.28 9.36
C GLU A 1099 -34.27 -30.22 8.51
N THR A 1100 -34.58 -30.13 7.21
CA THR A 1100 -33.86 -29.26 6.26
C THR A 1100 -34.64 -27.99 5.91
N THR A 1101 -34.02 -26.83 6.17
CA THR A 1101 -34.42 -25.51 5.65
C THR A 1101 -33.72 -25.27 4.31
N THR A 1102 -34.42 -24.70 3.33
CA THR A 1102 -33.87 -24.46 1.97
C THR A 1102 -34.00 -22.99 1.58
N PHE A 1103 -32.97 -22.43 0.92
CA PHE A 1103 -32.85 -21.02 0.55
C PHE A 1103 -32.54 -20.88 -0.95
N VAL A 1104 -33.31 -20.04 -1.65
CA VAL A 1104 -33.09 -19.72 -3.07
C VAL A 1104 -32.62 -18.27 -3.20
N TYR A 1105 -31.73 -18.05 -4.15
CA TYR A 1105 -31.08 -16.76 -4.42
C TYR A 1105 -31.28 -16.34 -5.88
N ASP A 1106 -31.22 -15.05 -6.14
CA ASP A 1106 -31.09 -14.51 -7.51
C ASP A 1106 -29.63 -14.45 -7.99
N ASP A 1107 -29.47 -14.06 -9.25
CA ASP A 1107 -28.18 -13.95 -9.95
C ASP A 1107 -27.15 -13.03 -9.26
N PHE A 1108 -27.58 -12.17 -8.33
CA PHE A 1108 -26.72 -11.26 -7.58
C PHE A 1108 -26.44 -11.77 -6.15
N GLY A 1109 -26.89 -12.99 -5.82
CA GLY A 1109 -26.74 -13.60 -4.51
C GLY A 1109 -27.68 -13.04 -3.45
N ARG A 1110 -28.79 -12.39 -3.84
CA ARG A 1110 -29.80 -11.91 -2.90
C ARG A 1110 -30.85 -13.00 -2.68
N MET A 1111 -31.21 -13.26 -1.43
CA MET A 1111 -32.14 -14.35 -1.08
C MET A 1111 -33.57 -14.00 -1.52
N THR A 1112 -34.15 -14.79 -2.42
CA THR A 1112 -35.50 -14.60 -2.97
C THR A 1112 -36.54 -15.55 -2.38
N VAL A 1113 -36.13 -16.70 -1.81
CA VAL A 1113 -37.09 -17.68 -1.25
C VAL A 1113 -36.51 -18.38 -0.02
N THR A 1114 -37.34 -18.70 0.96
CA THR A 1114 -37.01 -19.62 2.06
C THR A 1114 -38.13 -20.63 2.30
N TYR A 1115 -37.77 -21.90 2.45
CA TYR A 1115 -38.64 -23.01 2.82
C TYR A 1115 -38.33 -23.46 4.25
N LEU A 1116 -39.35 -23.57 5.12
CA LEU A 1116 -39.17 -24.04 6.50
C LEU A 1116 -38.66 -25.50 6.57
N PRO A 1117 -38.12 -25.92 7.75
CA PRO A 1117 -37.66 -27.29 7.96
C PRO A 1117 -38.66 -28.35 7.48
N GLY A 1118 -38.22 -29.25 6.60
CA GLY A 1118 -39.03 -30.33 6.03
C GLY A 1118 -39.73 -29.98 4.70
N LYS A 1119 -39.42 -28.84 4.07
CA LYS A 1119 -39.93 -28.42 2.76
C LYS A 1119 -38.80 -28.15 1.76
N ALA A 1120 -38.99 -28.54 0.50
CA ALA A 1120 -38.06 -28.32 -0.59
C ALA A 1120 -38.70 -27.57 -1.79
N PRO A 1121 -37.90 -26.87 -2.62
CA PRO A 1121 -38.34 -26.41 -3.93
C PRO A 1121 -38.65 -27.60 -4.84
N GLY A 1122 -39.56 -27.40 -5.82
CA GLY A 1122 -39.95 -28.44 -6.79
C GLY A 1122 -41.00 -29.44 -6.32
N ASP A 1123 -41.17 -29.64 -5.01
CA ASP A 1123 -42.21 -30.54 -4.46
C ASP A 1123 -43.62 -30.07 -4.81
N THR A 1124 -44.45 -30.98 -5.34
CA THR A 1124 -45.78 -30.63 -5.85
C THR A 1124 -46.73 -30.22 -4.74
N GLY A 1125 -47.08 -28.93 -4.70
CA GLY A 1125 -47.97 -28.34 -3.70
C GLY A 1125 -47.25 -27.76 -2.48
N VAL A 1126 -45.93 -27.93 -2.35
CA VAL A 1126 -45.14 -27.27 -1.31
C VAL A 1126 -45.00 -25.78 -1.64
N LYS A 1127 -45.19 -24.96 -0.60
CA LYS A 1127 -45.14 -23.49 -0.70
C LYS A 1127 -43.98 -22.95 0.11
N PRO A 1128 -43.30 -21.91 -0.40
CA PRO A 1128 -42.27 -21.22 0.36
C PRO A 1128 -42.89 -20.49 1.56
N ASN A 1129 -42.10 -20.32 2.60
CA ASN A 1129 -42.50 -19.67 3.83
C ASN A 1129 -42.11 -18.19 3.88
N LEU A 1130 -41.03 -17.82 3.19
CA LEU A 1130 -40.68 -16.44 2.86
C LEU A 1130 -40.45 -16.36 1.34
N ILE A 1131 -40.96 -15.28 0.74
CA ILE A 1131 -40.63 -14.84 -0.62
C ILE A 1131 -40.10 -13.41 -0.51
N ALA A 1132 -39.06 -13.07 -1.28
CA ALA A 1132 -38.59 -11.71 -1.48
C ALA A 1132 -38.42 -11.42 -2.97
N SER A 1133 -38.60 -10.15 -3.36
CA SER A 1133 -38.46 -9.70 -4.74
C SER A 1133 -37.89 -8.28 -4.77
N TYR A 1134 -36.89 -8.06 -5.63
CA TYR A 1134 -36.08 -6.84 -5.68
C TYR A 1134 -36.39 -6.09 -6.97
N TYR A 1135 -36.93 -4.88 -6.86
CA TYR A 1135 -37.23 -4.02 -8.01
C TYR A 1135 -36.40 -2.74 -7.93
N TYR A 1136 -35.76 -2.37 -9.03
CA TYR A 1136 -34.86 -1.21 -9.11
C TYR A 1136 -34.80 -0.55 -10.51
N PHE A 1137 -35.68 -0.99 -11.41
CA PHE A 1137 -35.87 -0.43 -12.75
C PHE A 1137 -37.34 -0.12 -13.01
N ASN A 1138 -37.60 0.81 -13.93
CA ASN A 1138 -38.91 1.08 -14.51
C ASN A 1138 -38.90 0.96 -16.04
N ASP A 1139 -40.05 1.23 -16.66
CA ASP A 1139 -40.30 1.20 -18.10
C ASP A 1139 -39.46 2.20 -18.94
N GLN A 1140 -38.68 3.07 -18.31
CA GLN A 1140 -37.81 4.08 -18.93
C GLN A 1140 -36.31 3.77 -18.75
N ASP A 1141 -35.93 2.80 -17.90
CA ASP A 1141 -34.52 2.42 -17.62
C ASP A 1141 -33.83 1.61 -18.75
N GLY A 1142 -34.44 1.53 -19.94
CA GLY A 1142 -33.83 1.01 -21.17
C GLY A 1142 -33.69 -0.52 -21.26
N LEU A 1143 -34.53 -1.29 -20.55
CA LEU A 1143 -34.56 -2.75 -20.62
C LEU A 1143 -35.31 -3.27 -21.85
N SER A 1144 -34.94 -4.45 -22.35
CA SER A 1144 -35.65 -5.10 -23.46
C SER A 1144 -37.12 -5.43 -23.14
N SER A 1145 -37.43 -5.67 -21.87
CA SER A 1145 -38.79 -5.74 -21.34
C SER A 1145 -38.80 -5.38 -19.85
N CYS A 1146 -39.75 -4.53 -19.42
CA CYS A 1146 -39.95 -4.24 -18.00
C CYS A 1146 -40.89 -5.28 -17.39
N ASN A 1147 -40.34 -6.25 -16.65
CA ASN A 1147 -41.12 -7.24 -15.91
C ASN A 1147 -40.33 -7.77 -14.68
N TRP A 1148 -40.93 -8.68 -13.92
CA TRP A 1148 -40.34 -9.17 -12.68
C TRP A 1148 -39.04 -9.98 -12.87
N SER A 1149 -38.82 -10.66 -14.00
CA SER A 1149 -37.55 -11.37 -14.27
C SER A 1149 -36.40 -10.43 -14.64
N THR A 1150 -36.70 -9.19 -15.03
CA THR A 1150 -35.72 -8.12 -15.26
C THR A 1150 -35.64 -7.14 -14.07
N ASN A 1151 -36.15 -7.53 -12.89
CA ASN A 1151 -36.20 -6.72 -11.67
C ASN A 1151 -36.85 -5.33 -11.89
N CYS A 1152 -37.81 -5.26 -12.81
CA CYS A 1152 -38.45 -4.04 -13.25
C CYS A 1152 -39.92 -3.98 -12.83
N LEU A 1153 -40.35 -2.78 -12.41
CA LEU A 1153 -41.71 -2.46 -12.05
C LEU A 1153 -42.08 -1.12 -12.73
N PRO A 1154 -43.12 -1.08 -13.59
CA PRO A 1154 -43.56 0.16 -14.20
C PRO A 1154 -43.84 1.24 -13.16
N ASP A 1155 -43.54 2.49 -13.52
CA ASP A 1155 -43.69 3.68 -12.67
C ASP A 1155 -42.80 3.75 -11.41
N LEU A 1156 -41.97 2.74 -11.09
CA LEU A 1156 -41.03 2.77 -9.96
C LEU A 1156 -40.06 3.96 -10.08
N GLY A 1157 -39.85 4.70 -8.99
CA GLY A 1157 -38.95 5.87 -8.99
C GLY A 1157 -39.40 7.08 -9.81
N LYS A 1158 -40.55 7.03 -10.51
CA LYS A 1158 -41.04 8.17 -11.31
C LYS A 1158 -41.42 9.35 -10.41
N GLN A 1159 -41.38 10.54 -11.02
CA GLN A 1159 -41.70 11.79 -10.35
C GLN A 1159 -43.21 12.01 -10.28
N ILE A 1160 -43.78 12.07 -9.07
CA ILE A 1160 -45.20 12.34 -8.83
C ILE A 1160 -45.31 13.77 -8.28
N ASN A 1161 -46.05 14.64 -8.97
CA ASN A 1161 -46.27 16.04 -8.59
C ASN A 1161 -44.97 16.84 -8.29
N GLY A 1162 -43.87 16.50 -8.97
CA GLY A 1162 -42.55 17.14 -8.78
C GLY A 1162 -41.63 16.45 -7.76
N GLN A 1163 -42.11 15.48 -6.98
CA GLN A 1163 -41.28 14.72 -6.04
C GLN A 1163 -40.92 13.34 -6.63
N TYR A 1164 -39.65 12.95 -6.55
CA TYR A 1164 -39.20 11.63 -6.99
C TYR A 1164 -39.66 10.55 -6.01
N GLY A 1165 -40.30 9.50 -6.55
CA GLY A 1165 -40.52 8.28 -5.80
C GLY A 1165 -39.20 7.55 -5.47
N PRO A 1166 -39.18 6.67 -4.46
CA PRO A 1166 -38.07 5.77 -4.23
C PRO A 1166 -37.85 4.88 -5.46
N LYS A 1167 -36.61 4.84 -5.98
CA LYS A 1167 -36.27 4.04 -7.18
C LYS A 1167 -36.01 2.55 -6.87
N MET A 1168 -35.96 2.17 -5.60
CA MET A 1168 -35.88 0.77 -5.20
C MET A 1168 -37.05 0.35 -4.29
N LEU A 1169 -37.54 -0.87 -4.54
CA LEU A 1169 -38.55 -1.55 -3.74
C LEU A 1169 -38.10 -3.00 -3.47
N VAL A 1170 -38.19 -3.44 -2.21
CA VAL A 1170 -38.17 -4.85 -1.85
C VAL A 1170 -39.55 -5.26 -1.39
N GLY A 1171 -40.20 -6.13 -2.16
CA GLY A 1171 -41.38 -6.86 -1.70
C GLY A 1171 -40.93 -8.05 -0.86
N GLN A 1172 -41.55 -8.26 0.30
CA GLN A 1172 -41.40 -9.46 1.11
C GLN A 1172 -42.78 -10.07 1.40
N GLY A 1173 -42.85 -11.39 1.49
CA GLY A 1173 -44.09 -12.13 1.68
C GLY A 1173 -43.89 -13.35 2.59
N THR A 1174 -44.51 -13.33 3.77
CA THR A 1174 -44.45 -14.45 4.74
C THR A 1174 -45.73 -15.26 4.70
N LEU A 1175 -45.62 -16.59 4.53
CA LEU A 1175 -46.76 -17.50 4.49
C LEU A 1175 -47.43 -17.64 5.88
N ILE A 1176 -48.73 -17.34 5.95
CA ILE A 1176 -49.56 -17.46 7.17
C ILE A 1176 -50.38 -18.77 7.18
N ASP A 1177 -50.88 -19.17 6.01
CA ASP A 1177 -51.82 -20.29 5.85
C ASP A 1177 -51.58 -20.98 4.49
N GLU A 1178 -51.72 -22.30 4.44
CA GLU A 1178 -51.52 -23.11 3.24
C GLU A 1178 -52.77 -23.20 2.35
N ASN A 1179 -53.91 -22.66 2.77
CA ASN A 1179 -55.15 -22.64 1.98
C ASN A 1179 -55.02 -21.90 0.61
N GLY A 1180 -55.75 -22.39 -0.40
CA GLY A 1180 -55.75 -21.84 -1.77
C GLY A 1180 -54.56 -22.28 -2.63
N SER A 1181 -54.43 -21.78 -3.86
CA SER A 1181 -53.39 -22.24 -4.80
C SER A 1181 -51.98 -21.82 -4.38
N ILE A 1182 -51.80 -20.57 -3.95
CA ILE A 1182 -50.50 -19.99 -3.55
C ILE A 1182 -50.30 -19.90 -2.03
N GLY A 1183 -51.34 -20.18 -1.24
CA GLY A 1183 -51.34 -19.91 0.20
C GLY A 1183 -51.87 -18.51 0.53
N LYS A 1184 -52.03 -18.20 1.81
CA LYS A 1184 -52.28 -16.85 2.30
C LYS A 1184 -50.96 -16.26 2.80
N ILE A 1185 -50.54 -15.15 2.20
CA ILE A 1185 -49.25 -14.51 2.46
C ILE A 1185 -49.50 -13.14 3.10
N SER A 1186 -48.73 -12.80 4.13
CA SER A 1186 -48.60 -11.44 4.65
C SER A 1186 -47.54 -10.73 3.83
N GLY A 1187 -47.94 -9.76 3.02
CA GLY A 1187 -47.00 -8.92 2.27
C GLY A 1187 -46.50 -7.74 3.12
N SER A 1188 -45.24 -7.35 2.89
CA SER A 1188 -44.70 -6.05 3.27
C SER A 1188 -43.88 -5.47 2.10
N HIS A 1189 -43.96 -4.16 1.91
CA HIS A 1189 -43.24 -3.46 0.86
C HIS A 1189 -42.29 -2.46 1.51
N VAL A 1190 -40.99 -2.74 1.42
CA VAL A 1190 -39.93 -1.86 1.92
C VAL A 1190 -39.36 -1.10 0.74
N PHE A 1191 -39.77 0.17 0.61
CA PHE A 1191 -39.12 1.09 -0.31
C PHE A 1191 -37.76 1.52 0.24
N TYR A 1192 -36.80 1.77 -0.65
CA TYR A 1192 -35.47 2.26 -0.31
C TYR A 1192 -35.22 3.59 -1.03
N ASN A 1193 -34.66 4.52 -0.27
CA ASN A 1193 -34.18 5.78 -0.80
C ASN A 1193 -32.81 5.60 -1.49
N GLY A 1194 -32.36 6.62 -2.22
CA GLY A 1194 -31.07 6.62 -2.90
C GLY A 1194 -29.87 6.53 -1.94
N ALA A 1195 -30.04 6.79 -0.65
CA ALA A 1195 -29.02 6.54 0.38
C ALA A 1195 -29.03 5.10 0.94
N GLY A 1196 -29.82 4.18 0.36
CA GLY A 1196 -29.92 2.78 0.78
C GLY A 1196 -30.67 2.57 2.10
N ARG A 1197 -31.49 3.53 2.54
CA ARG A 1197 -32.29 3.45 3.77
C ARG A 1197 -33.77 3.32 3.44
N SER A 1198 -34.51 2.59 4.27
CA SER A 1198 -35.97 2.72 4.25
C SER A 1198 -36.38 4.09 4.80
N PRO A 1199 -37.33 4.81 4.17
CA PRO A 1199 -38.00 5.93 4.83
C PRO A 1199 -38.84 5.41 6.00
N ASP A 1200 -38.98 6.21 7.06
CA ASP A 1200 -39.79 5.83 8.22
C ASP A 1200 -41.21 5.43 7.82
N ALA A 1201 -41.64 4.24 8.26
CA ALA A 1201 -42.79 3.55 7.72
C ALA A 1201 -44.14 4.15 8.17
N GLY A 1202 -44.53 5.25 7.53
CA GLY A 1202 -45.94 5.63 7.43
C GLY A 1202 -46.70 4.52 6.72
N SER A 1203 -47.56 3.80 7.45
CA SER A 1203 -48.17 2.56 6.96
C SER A 1203 -49.14 2.79 5.81
N LEU A 1204 -48.68 2.55 4.58
CA LEU A 1204 -49.54 2.31 3.42
C LEU A 1204 -50.05 0.87 3.50
N VAL A 1205 -51.37 0.74 3.69
CA VAL A 1205 -52.13 -0.51 3.85
C VAL A 1205 -52.99 -0.77 2.61
#